data_AF-A0A2E5G3A2-F1
#
_entry.id   AF-A0A2E5G3A2-F1
#
_cell.length_a   1.000
_cell.length_b   1.000
_cell.length_c   1.000
_cell.angle_alpha   90.00
_cell.angle_beta   90.00
_cell.angle_gamma   90.00
#
_symmetry.space_group_name_H-M   'P 1'
#
loop_
_entity.id
_entity.type
_entity.pdbx_description
1 polymer ?
#
loop_
_entity_poly.entity_id
_entity_poly.type
_entity_poly.pdbx_seq_one_letter_code
_entity_poly.pdbx_strand_id
1 'polypeptide(L)'
;MLAMISPATHGQVSRLDQSMLIDVLTREGMSELLLHLVNTDPPDDPVIAKKIQIAQHKILYGRAGQMPGQRLESFDRTLAGLRELIKEYPDHEQRPMWQVDLSELLLFDYLQALKQNAAEFVEFAVPTENQVSAFENVVVEAYEQLADADYRFSQLQTQLPRQEDHIAKRINTGLWNRMINQYYAVRTQFFLAHAAHYVALLDDEHHYYQNLGHNPLVRNQHRGAVAERQRLNELTVQRLEKFVTDTRDPNGIRYASLCLTGRAQVFLGHYDVAFDNLDKVIAAGQADLNTLVAKLAWAKAMNLVGQHSAAVDFLEKLADDSSLVQTLLTRLLVVDLEHLILKASTAGTGDPGNSHAYSVYESLLSRPSLATQAEPLRFYIYRRWADSIPIDVDLSQLPAVVVLGIGQTARVDAQDLVNQASQAAARNENDEAQVLMAQARPSVDRATRSLRSLLGRRDLPGNLQAAVLYNLGLAVYLEDSSNVDNTIEAARLWIDLAESMPDQADAENAIGLAVAQLKRCYQDPRTRHVVTEDYQRAVQVLFAEFGTSTTADQERYEYAIDVLLPQGQQEEAIRMLLRVPFGHAFYFEARRQILSLQIKNLRRVPATERIASVQQIRFNIAQLIEEAGRAMATADGSRQQHNAASHYRLLLADLALAIQSPTEALVIIDEVMADTGKNRDLLARAWSKRIFALASDNQYEQCADQAKKMMGQFPDAAAQVINDNLIALNQKVDDLNGAVVIEMVADRKRLLRQQSVTMARAASHLADLLLQWAKRQALSEQEMLPYQLISAKSLRLAGRGADALRILDPLLGTFPNDAQLAHEAGETLFDLHEVEHLAASGQHFKRIIMSFDQPPYPHLWWNAWMRWFQICEAMGQYTQDIPLRVRKLRLSDQNLGGDPYHSEMQRLANKYGQ
;
A
#
# COMPACT_ATOMS: atom_id res chain seq x y z
N MET A 1 -19.49 26.43 45.28
CA MET A 1 -18.48 26.99 46.22
C MET A 1 -18.42 28.52 46.22
N LEU A 2 -19.01 29.24 45.25
CA LEU A 2 -19.12 30.71 45.23
C LEU A 2 -20.34 31.31 45.98
N ALA A 3 -21.32 30.49 46.37
CA ALA A 3 -22.49 30.96 47.14
C ALA A 3 -22.19 31.25 48.63
N MET A 4 -20.92 31.22 49.06
CA MET A 4 -20.49 31.52 50.44
C MET A 4 -19.40 32.59 50.51
N ILE A 5 -19.33 33.50 49.54
CA ILE A 5 -18.47 34.68 49.65
C ILE A 5 -19.21 35.77 50.44
N SER A 6 -18.64 36.18 51.58
CA SER A 6 -19.18 37.23 52.46
C SER A 6 -19.36 38.56 51.69
N PRO A 7 -20.39 39.38 52.01
CA PRO A 7 -20.57 40.72 51.44
C PRO A 7 -19.32 41.61 51.57
N ALA A 8 -18.50 41.39 52.59
CA ALA A 8 -17.24 42.10 52.79
C ALA A 8 -16.17 41.74 51.74
N THR A 9 -16.14 40.48 51.29
CA THR A 9 -15.25 40.02 50.23
C THR A 9 -15.76 40.48 48.86
N HIS A 10 -17.08 40.56 48.66
CA HIS A 10 -17.68 41.14 47.44
C HIS A 10 -17.33 42.63 47.29
N GLY A 11 -17.35 43.40 48.39
CA GLY A 11 -16.90 44.80 48.41
C GLY A 11 -15.38 45.01 48.27
N GLN A 12 -14.57 43.98 48.53
CA GLN A 12 -13.13 43.99 48.23
C GLN A 12 -12.84 43.62 46.77
N VAL A 13 -13.61 42.70 46.19
CA VAL A 13 -13.50 42.31 44.78
C VAL A 13 -14.02 43.40 43.84
N SER A 14 -15.05 44.17 44.23
CA SER A 14 -15.53 45.31 43.45
C SER A 14 -14.56 46.51 43.39
N ARG A 15 -13.48 46.48 44.18
CA ARG A 15 -12.37 47.46 44.13
C ARG A 15 -11.14 46.93 43.38
N LEU A 16 -11.11 45.66 42.98
CA LEU A 16 -10.02 45.10 42.19
C LEU A 16 -10.20 45.51 40.71
N ASP A 17 -9.09 45.87 40.06
CA ASP A 17 -9.05 46.06 38.61
C ASP A 17 -9.56 44.80 37.91
N GLN A 18 -10.66 44.93 37.15
CA GLN A 18 -11.26 43.81 36.40
C GLN A 18 -10.25 43.14 35.47
N SER A 19 -9.26 43.88 34.95
CA SER A 19 -8.17 43.31 34.16
C SER A 19 -7.33 42.35 35.00
N MET A 20 -7.00 42.72 36.24
CA MET A 20 -6.25 41.87 37.16
C MET A 20 -7.02 40.60 37.50
N LEU A 21 -8.34 40.70 37.72
CA LEU A 21 -9.20 39.53 37.94
C LEU A 21 -9.19 38.59 36.72
N ILE A 22 -9.35 39.13 35.51
CA ILE A 22 -9.32 38.34 34.27
C ILE A 22 -7.98 37.61 34.13
N ASP A 23 -6.86 38.29 34.39
CA ASP A 23 -5.53 37.67 34.28
C ASP A 23 -5.30 36.57 35.32
N VAL A 24 -5.77 36.76 36.55
CA VAL A 24 -5.71 35.73 37.59
C VAL A 24 -6.56 34.53 37.18
N LEU A 25 -7.80 34.74 36.73
CA LEU A 25 -8.67 33.65 36.27
C LEU A 25 -8.09 32.92 35.05
N THR A 26 -7.42 33.65 34.15
CA THR A 26 -6.72 33.07 32.99
C THR A 26 -5.56 32.19 33.43
N ARG A 27 -4.73 32.68 34.37
CA ARG A 27 -3.59 31.93 34.93
C ARG A 27 -4.02 30.67 35.66
N GLU A 28 -5.13 30.73 36.38
CA GLU A 28 -5.70 29.58 37.09
C GLU A 28 -6.55 28.66 36.18
N GLY A 29 -6.65 28.94 34.88
CA GLY A 29 -7.39 28.12 33.92
C GLY A 29 -8.93 28.10 34.12
N MET A 30 -9.48 29.09 34.83
CA MET A 30 -10.89 29.12 35.26
C MET A 30 -11.84 29.67 34.19
N SER A 31 -11.89 29.01 33.03
CA SER A 31 -12.73 29.44 31.87
C SER A 31 -14.22 29.52 32.18
N GLU A 32 -14.75 28.61 33.00
CA GLU A 32 -16.17 28.62 33.42
C GLU A 32 -16.51 29.85 34.27
N LEU A 33 -15.57 30.34 35.08
CA LEU A 33 -15.77 31.55 35.88
C LEU A 33 -15.69 32.82 35.03
N LEU A 34 -14.86 32.85 33.99
CA LEU A 34 -14.87 33.93 33.00
C LEU A 34 -16.19 33.98 32.24
N LEU A 35 -16.73 32.82 31.84
CA LEU A 35 -18.06 32.73 31.21
C LEU A 35 -19.16 33.13 32.19
N HIS A 36 -19.06 32.70 33.45
CA HIS A 36 -20.01 33.10 34.47
C HIS A 36 -20.02 34.61 34.65
N LEU A 37 -18.85 35.26 34.72
CA LEU A 37 -18.70 36.71 34.82
C LEU A 37 -19.44 37.43 33.68
N VAL A 38 -19.25 36.99 32.44
CA VAL A 38 -19.94 37.58 31.26
C VAL A 38 -21.44 37.38 31.32
N ASN A 39 -21.90 36.21 31.78
CA ASN A 39 -23.33 35.85 31.76
C ASN A 39 -24.12 36.47 32.91
N THR A 40 -23.50 36.69 34.08
CA THR A 40 -24.18 37.23 35.26
C THR A 40 -24.01 38.73 35.42
N ASP A 41 -22.91 39.29 34.93
CA ASP A 41 -22.60 40.72 35.00
C ASP A 41 -21.81 41.14 33.73
N PRO A 42 -22.49 41.25 32.56
CA PRO A 42 -21.82 41.59 31.32
C PRO A 42 -21.13 42.96 31.46
N PRO A 43 -19.82 43.06 31.19
CA PRO A 43 -19.11 44.31 31.39
C PRO A 43 -19.62 45.38 30.42
N ASP A 44 -19.97 46.55 30.96
CA ASP A 44 -20.37 47.73 30.17
C ASP A 44 -19.22 48.26 29.29
N ASP A 45 -17.97 48.01 29.70
CA ASP A 45 -16.77 48.40 28.95
C ASP A 45 -16.45 47.37 27.84
N PRO A 46 -16.52 47.76 26.55
CA PRO A 46 -16.23 46.85 25.44
C PRO A 46 -14.79 46.33 25.45
N VAL A 47 -13.83 47.06 26.04
CA VAL A 47 -12.44 46.60 26.21
C VAL A 47 -12.39 45.41 27.17
N ILE A 48 -13.15 45.46 28.27
CA ILE A 48 -13.23 44.37 29.25
C ILE A 48 -13.93 43.16 28.64
N ALA A 49 -15.03 43.36 27.92
CA ALA A 49 -15.72 42.28 27.18
C ALA A 49 -14.76 41.56 26.24
N LYS A 50 -13.98 42.32 25.45
CA LYS A 50 -13.01 41.76 24.51
C LYS A 50 -11.87 41.03 25.20
N LYS A 51 -11.35 41.55 26.31
CA LYS A 51 -10.33 40.85 27.12
C LYS A 51 -10.82 39.52 27.66
N ILE A 52 -12.08 39.41 28.07
CA ILE A 52 -12.65 38.13 28.51
C ILE A 52 -12.67 37.13 27.34
N GLN A 53 -13.04 37.55 26.14
CA GLN A 53 -13.00 36.69 24.94
C GLN A 53 -11.56 36.21 24.65
N ILE A 54 -10.58 37.11 24.69
CA ILE A 54 -9.16 36.79 24.50
C ILE A 54 -8.69 35.79 25.55
N ALA A 55 -9.03 36.00 26.82
CA ALA A 55 -8.72 35.13 27.93
C ALA A 55 -9.33 33.72 27.78
N GLN A 56 -10.59 33.62 27.34
CA GLN A 56 -11.25 32.35 27.06
C GLN A 56 -10.48 31.55 25.98
N HIS A 57 -10.12 32.19 24.87
CA HIS A 57 -9.34 31.56 23.82
C HIS A 57 -7.93 31.15 24.30
N LYS A 58 -7.29 31.97 25.15
CA LYS A 58 -5.98 31.63 25.75
C LYS A 58 -6.05 30.41 26.67
N ILE A 59 -7.12 30.26 27.45
CA ILE A 59 -7.33 29.06 28.29
C ILE A 59 -7.57 27.83 27.42
N LEU A 60 -8.36 27.95 26.35
CA LEU A 60 -8.60 26.84 25.42
C LEU A 60 -7.29 26.39 24.77
N TYR A 61 -6.49 27.33 24.28
CA TYR A 61 -5.15 27.07 23.74
C TYR A 61 -4.25 26.30 24.73
N GLY A 62 -4.24 26.70 26.01
CA GLY A 62 -3.43 26.06 27.05
C GLY A 62 -3.94 24.72 27.57
N ARG A 63 -5.10 24.22 27.11
CA ARG A 63 -5.73 23.02 27.68
C ARG A 63 -5.03 21.74 27.20
N ALA A 64 -4.49 20.97 28.15
CA ALA A 64 -3.96 19.64 27.89
C ALA A 64 -5.05 18.72 27.30
N GLY A 65 -4.79 18.11 26.14
CA GLY A 65 -5.69 17.17 25.47
C GLY A 65 -6.43 17.71 24.24
N GLN A 66 -6.31 19.00 23.89
CA GLN A 66 -6.85 19.49 22.62
C GLN A 66 -6.02 19.01 21.41
N MET A 67 -6.72 18.71 20.31
CA MET A 67 -6.09 18.38 19.03
C MET A 67 -5.23 19.57 18.54
N PRO A 68 -4.06 19.34 17.90
CA PRO A 68 -3.19 20.42 17.44
C PRO A 68 -3.89 21.50 16.62
N GLY A 69 -4.81 21.13 15.72
CA GLY A 69 -5.58 22.09 14.91
C GLY A 69 -6.49 23.02 15.73
N GLN A 70 -7.14 22.50 16.78
CA GLN A 70 -8.00 23.30 17.66
C GLN A 70 -7.20 24.27 18.55
N ARG A 71 -6.00 23.85 18.96
CA ARG A 71 -5.07 24.71 19.70
C ARG A 71 -4.61 25.88 18.82
N LEU A 72 -4.26 25.61 17.56
CA LEU A 72 -3.87 26.64 16.61
C LEU A 72 -5.02 27.62 16.33
N GLU A 73 -6.24 27.12 16.10
CA GLU A 73 -7.42 27.97 15.89
C GLU A 73 -7.70 28.87 17.11
N SER A 74 -7.59 28.32 18.32
CA SER A 74 -7.77 29.11 19.55
C SER A 74 -6.68 30.17 19.71
N PHE A 75 -5.43 29.83 19.37
CA PHE A 75 -4.31 30.76 19.36
C PHE A 75 -4.52 31.91 18.36
N ASP A 76 -4.93 31.60 17.13
CA ASP A 76 -5.21 32.59 16.09
C ASP A 76 -6.33 33.56 16.50
N ARG A 77 -7.36 33.07 17.20
CA ARG A 77 -8.42 33.93 17.77
C ARG A 77 -7.92 34.84 18.88
N THR A 78 -7.01 34.36 19.73
CA THR A 78 -6.34 35.20 20.74
C THR A 78 -5.55 36.34 20.08
N LEU A 79 -4.74 36.03 19.04
CA LEU A 79 -3.99 37.05 18.30
C LEU A 79 -4.91 38.06 17.60
N ALA A 80 -5.96 37.58 16.93
CA ALA A 80 -6.94 38.44 16.26
C ALA A 80 -7.61 39.41 17.24
N GLY A 81 -8.01 38.92 18.41
CA GLY A 81 -8.62 39.76 19.45
C GLY A 81 -7.68 40.84 19.98
N LEU A 82 -6.39 40.53 20.18
CA LEU A 82 -5.39 41.52 20.60
C LEU A 82 -5.11 42.57 19.52
N ARG A 83 -4.98 42.15 18.25
CA ARG A 83 -4.82 43.07 17.12
C ARG A 83 -6.02 44.01 16.99
N GLU A 84 -7.24 43.51 17.20
CA GLU A 84 -8.46 44.30 17.21
C GLU A 84 -8.45 45.34 18.34
N LEU A 85 -8.11 44.94 19.57
CA LEU A 85 -7.96 45.88 20.70
C LEU A 85 -6.96 47.01 20.40
N ILE A 86 -5.79 46.67 19.87
CA ILE A 86 -4.74 47.65 19.55
C ILE A 86 -5.20 48.62 18.46
N LYS A 87 -5.96 48.13 17.48
CA LYS A 87 -6.45 48.92 16.34
C LYS A 87 -7.63 49.83 16.70
N GLU A 88 -8.62 49.30 17.41
CA GLU A 88 -9.88 50.01 17.68
C GLU A 88 -9.74 51.05 18.80
N TYR A 89 -8.77 50.88 19.69
CA TYR A 89 -8.56 51.75 20.85
C TYR A 89 -7.16 52.38 20.85
N PRO A 90 -6.82 53.21 19.84
CA PRO A 90 -5.45 53.68 19.62
C PRO A 90 -4.91 54.58 20.73
N ASP A 91 -5.79 55.25 21.48
CA ASP A 91 -5.45 56.21 22.54
C ASP A 91 -5.66 55.64 23.95
N HIS A 92 -6.03 54.37 24.07
CA HIS A 92 -6.28 53.75 25.37
C HIS A 92 -4.97 53.60 26.15
N GLU A 93 -5.00 53.93 27.45
CA GLU A 93 -3.79 53.95 28.29
C GLU A 93 -3.10 52.58 28.41
N GLN A 94 -3.89 51.50 28.36
CA GLN A 94 -3.39 50.13 28.42
C GLN A 94 -2.99 49.54 27.06
N ARG A 95 -3.17 50.26 25.95
CA ARG A 95 -2.70 49.82 24.62
C ARG A 95 -1.26 49.28 24.63
N PRO A 96 -0.26 49.96 25.24
CA PRO A 96 1.10 49.43 25.26
C PRO A 96 1.22 48.11 26.05
N MET A 97 0.32 47.80 26.99
CA MET A 97 0.28 46.47 27.61
C MET A 97 -0.18 45.41 26.61
N TRP A 98 -1.23 45.69 25.83
CA TRP A 98 -1.74 44.73 24.83
C TRP A 98 -0.74 44.50 23.70
N GLN A 99 0.01 45.53 23.32
CA GLN A 99 1.13 45.42 22.36
C GLN A 99 2.23 44.48 22.89
N VAL A 100 2.57 44.59 24.17
CA VAL A 100 3.53 43.69 24.83
C VAL A 100 2.97 42.27 24.92
N ASP A 101 1.72 42.09 25.31
CA ASP A 101 1.09 40.77 25.41
C ASP A 101 0.96 40.08 24.04
N LEU A 102 0.61 40.83 22.98
CA LEU A 102 0.64 40.34 21.60
C LEU A 102 2.04 39.86 21.21
N SER A 103 3.05 40.67 21.48
CA SER A 103 4.43 40.38 21.09
C SER A 103 5.02 39.19 21.86
N GLU A 104 4.69 39.05 23.15
CA GLU A 104 5.04 37.85 23.92
C GLU A 104 4.45 36.58 23.29
N LEU A 105 3.16 36.59 22.93
CA LEU A 105 2.52 35.45 22.26
C LEU A 105 3.17 35.13 20.92
N LEU A 106 3.52 36.15 20.12
CA LEU A 106 4.21 35.95 18.84
C LEU A 106 5.61 35.36 19.03
N LEU A 107 6.40 35.86 19.97
CA LEU A 107 7.80 35.47 20.13
C LEU A 107 7.98 34.13 20.86
N PHE A 108 7.20 33.86 21.89
CA PHE A 108 7.37 32.67 22.74
C PHE A 108 6.34 31.59 22.44
N ASP A 109 5.05 31.93 22.38
CA ASP A 109 4.03 30.89 22.14
C ASP A 109 4.00 30.44 20.68
N TYR A 110 4.09 31.38 19.72
CA TYR A 110 4.06 31.04 18.31
C TYR A 110 5.39 30.47 17.81
N LEU A 111 6.50 31.23 17.91
CA LEU A 111 7.78 30.78 17.35
C LEU A 111 8.40 29.60 18.11
N GLN A 112 8.41 29.65 19.45
CA GLN A 112 9.04 28.61 20.26
C GLN A 112 8.15 27.36 20.33
N ALA A 113 6.88 27.49 20.74
CA ALA A 113 6.03 26.33 20.97
C ALA A 113 5.31 25.82 19.70
N LEU A 114 4.54 26.67 19.02
CA LEU A 114 3.72 26.24 17.86
C LEU A 114 4.53 25.98 16.60
N LYS A 115 5.65 26.69 16.41
CA LYS A 115 6.53 26.59 15.24
C LYS A 115 7.88 25.95 15.58
N GLN A 116 7.92 25.18 16.65
CA GLN A 116 9.02 24.25 16.96
C GLN A 116 10.39 24.95 17.01
N ASN A 117 10.53 25.96 17.88
CA ASN A 117 11.77 26.73 18.06
C ASN A 117 12.23 27.43 16.77
N ALA A 118 11.30 28.01 16.00
CA ALA A 118 11.61 28.63 14.71
C ALA A 118 12.72 29.69 14.81
N ALA A 119 12.76 30.46 15.90
CA ALA A 119 13.79 31.46 16.13
C ALA A 119 15.19 30.85 16.31
N GLU A 120 15.31 29.79 17.12
CA GLU A 120 16.56 29.07 17.32
C GLU A 120 17.00 28.38 16.03
N PHE A 121 16.06 27.85 15.24
CA PHE A 121 16.38 27.24 13.96
C PHE A 121 16.90 28.25 12.94
N VAL A 122 16.32 29.45 12.87
CA VAL A 122 16.80 30.52 12.00
C VAL A 122 18.21 30.98 12.39
N GLU A 123 18.52 31.04 13.68
CA GLU A 123 19.83 31.54 14.12
C GLU A 123 20.96 30.50 14.09
N PHE A 124 20.65 29.26 14.44
CA PHE A 124 21.66 28.22 14.70
C PHE A 124 21.59 27.01 13.78
N ALA A 125 20.56 26.89 12.94
CA ALA A 125 20.31 25.66 12.20
C ALA A 125 19.82 25.92 10.76
N VAL A 126 19.31 24.87 10.10
CA VAL A 126 18.74 24.94 8.74
C VAL A 126 17.20 25.02 8.81
N PRO A 127 16.59 26.20 8.91
CA PRO A 127 15.13 26.28 9.11
C PRO A 127 14.36 25.69 7.92
N THR A 128 13.19 25.12 8.20
CA THR A 128 12.21 24.77 7.15
C THR A 128 11.60 26.05 6.57
N GLU A 129 11.05 26.00 5.34
CA GLU A 129 10.35 27.15 4.74
C GLU A 129 9.21 27.67 5.63
N ASN A 130 8.47 26.75 6.27
CA ASN A 130 7.43 27.07 7.24
C ASN A 130 7.98 27.80 8.48
N GLN A 131 9.18 27.45 8.97
CA GLN A 131 9.82 28.14 10.09
C GLN A 131 10.34 29.51 9.67
N VAL A 132 10.95 29.64 8.48
CA VAL A 132 11.39 30.93 7.92
C VAL A 132 10.20 31.87 7.78
N SER A 133 9.16 31.44 7.07
CA SER A 133 7.94 32.24 6.88
C SER A 133 7.28 32.60 8.20
N ALA A 134 7.21 31.67 9.17
CA ALA A 134 6.66 31.97 10.49
C ALA A 134 7.50 33.02 11.22
N PHE A 135 8.83 32.89 11.18
CA PHE A 135 9.77 33.82 11.80
C PHE A 135 9.65 35.22 11.18
N GLU A 136 9.83 35.33 9.86
CA GLU A 136 9.81 36.59 9.11
C GLU A 136 8.51 37.38 9.30
N ASN A 137 7.37 36.68 9.28
CA ASN A 137 6.06 37.31 9.40
C ASN A 137 5.81 37.92 10.78
N VAL A 138 6.33 37.33 11.86
CA VAL A 138 5.93 37.74 13.22
C VAL A 138 6.98 38.58 13.95
N VAL A 139 8.28 38.42 13.63
CA VAL A 139 9.32 39.15 14.36
C VAL A 139 9.30 40.65 14.07
N VAL A 140 8.94 41.04 12.84
CA VAL A 140 8.75 42.45 12.47
C VAL A 140 7.54 43.04 13.17
N GLU A 141 6.39 42.36 13.13
CA GLU A 141 5.19 42.82 13.85
C GLU A 141 5.47 42.98 15.36
N ALA A 142 6.07 41.96 15.99
CA ALA A 142 6.42 42.02 17.41
C ALA A 142 7.35 43.21 17.71
N TYR A 143 8.38 43.44 16.87
CA TYR A 143 9.30 44.55 17.04
C TYR A 143 8.61 45.91 16.91
N GLU A 144 7.75 46.08 15.90
CA GLU A 144 6.98 47.31 15.69
C GLU A 144 6.06 47.62 16.88
N GLN A 145 5.33 46.61 17.37
CA GLN A 145 4.43 46.77 18.51
C GLN A 145 5.21 47.09 19.79
N LEU A 146 6.34 46.45 20.03
CA LEU A 146 7.19 46.70 21.20
C LEU A 146 7.91 48.06 21.14
N ALA A 147 8.35 48.49 19.96
CA ALA A 147 8.97 49.81 19.77
C ALA A 147 7.95 50.95 20.00
N ASP A 148 6.71 50.78 19.53
CA ASP A 148 5.64 51.73 19.82
C ASP A 148 5.21 51.68 21.29
N ALA A 149 5.15 50.50 21.91
CA ALA A 149 4.84 50.34 23.32
C ALA A 149 5.89 51.01 24.23
N ASP A 150 7.19 50.83 23.96
CA ASP A 150 8.29 51.49 24.69
C ASP A 150 8.16 53.01 24.63
N TYR A 151 7.88 53.55 23.44
CA TYR A 151 7.63 54.98 23.27
C TYR A 151 6.39 55.46 24.03
N ARG A 152 5.26 54.75 23.92
CA ARG A 152 4.02 55.12 24.61
C ARG A 152 4.16 55.06 26.12
N PHE A 153 4.82 54.05 26.67
CA PHE A 153 5.10 54.00 28.10
C PHE A 153 6.01 55.16 28.54
N SER A 154 7.02 55.50 27.76
CA SER A 154 7.87 56.68 28.00
C SER A 154 7.06 57.98 27.98
N GLN A 155 6.16 58.14 27.01
CA GLN A 155 5.21 59.26 26.95
C GLN A 155 4.30 59.29 28.17
N LEU A 156 3.68 58.16 28.54
CA LEU A 156 2.83 58.08 29.73
C LEU A 156 3.61 58.45 31.00
N GLN A 157 4.85 57.99 31.14
CA GLN A 157 5.69 58.32 32.30
C GLN A 157 6.04 59.81 32.37
N THR A 158 6.24 60.47 31.23
CA THR A 158 6.67 61.87 31.15
C THR A 158 5.50 62.87 31.10
N GLN A 159 4.39 62.51 30.47
CA GLN A 159 3.21 63.36 30.29
C GLN A 159 2.20 63.22 31.42
N LEU A 160 2.02 62.03 31.99
CA LEU A 160 1.04 61.82 33.07
C LEU A 160 1.27 62.77 34.26
N PRO A 161 2.50 62.98 34.78
CA PRO A 161 2.73 63.93 35.87
C PRO A 161 2.34 65.39 35.56
N ARG A 162 2.11 65.72 34.29
CA ARG A 162 1.74 67.06 33.83
C ARG A 162 0.23 67.25 33.71
N GLN A 163 -0.57 66.20 33.89
CA GLN A 163 -2.03 66.28 33.85
C GLN A 163 -2.58 66.71 35.22
N GLU A 164 -3.64 67.53 35.24
CA GLU A 164 -4.22 68.08 36.47
C GLU A 164 -4.79 66.98 37.39
N ASP A 165 -5.23 65.85 36.83
CA ASP A 165 -5.85 64.72 37.52
C ASP A 165 -4.89 63.52 37.74
N HIS A 166 -3.59 63.69 37.52
CA HIS A 166 -2.62 62.59 37.57
C HIS A 166 -2.54 61.86 38.91
N ILE A 167 -2.82 62.56 40.02
CA ILE A 167 -2.88 61.97 41.36
C ILE A 167 -4.05 60.99 41.44
N ALA A 168 -5.23 61.35 40.91
CA ALA A 168 -6.39 60.46 40.87
C ALA A 168 -6.13 59.24 39.97
N LYS A 169 -5.49 59.45 38.81
CA LYS A 169 -5.06 58.35 37.91
C LYS A 169 -4.00 57.42 38.51
N ARG A 170 -3.21 57.91 39.49
CA ARG A 170 -2.20 57.11 40.22
C ARG A 170 -2.74 56.41 41.47
N ILE A 171 -3.87 56.85 42.03
CA ILE A 171 -4.37 56.37 43.32
C ILE A 171 -5.26 55.12 43.15
N ASN A 172 -4.77 54.02 43.74
CA ASN A 172 -5.52 52.88 44.31
C ASN A 172 -6.14 51.76 43.46
N THR A 173 -5.86 51.64 42.16
CA THR A 173 -6.28 50.42 41.39
C THR A 173 -5.17 49.38 41.19
N GLY A 174 -3.90 49.74 41.46
CA GLY A 174 -2.73 48.89 41.20
C GLY A 174 -2.29 48.86 39.73
N LEU A 175 -3.12 49.34 38.79
CA LEU A 175 -2.86 49.34 37.35
C LEU A 175 -1.59 50.11 36.98
N TRP A 176 -1.38 51.32 37.50
CA TRP A 176 -0.19 52.12 37.21
C TRP A 176 1.12 51.42 37.61
N ASN A 177 1.15 50.82 38.80
CA ASN A 177 2.30 50.06 39.28
C ASN A 177 2.57 48.85 38.36
N ARG A 178 1.53 48.18 37.90
CA ARG A 178 1.64 47.09 36.93
C ARG A 178 2.17 47.59 35.58
N MET A 179 1.61 48.66 35.03
CA MET A 179 2.03 49.27 33.77
C MET A 179 3.51 49.68 33.80
N ILE A 180 3.95 50.38 34.83
CA ILE A 180 5.31 50.91 34.86
C ILE A 180 6.32 49.88 35.36
N ASN A 181 6.05 49.21 36.48
CA ASN A 181 7.07 48.35 37.11
C ASN A 181 7.12 46.95 36.49
N GLN A 182 5.98 46.38 36.08
CA GLN A 182 5.94 45.03 35.51
C GLN A 182 6.02 45.06 33.98
N TYR A 183 5.23 45.92 33.33
CA TYR A 183 5.23 45.99 31.87
C TYR A 183 6.39 46.82 31.33
N TYR A 184 6.47 48.11 31.65
CA TYR A 184 7.46 48.98 31.01
C TYR A 184 8.89 48.65 31.45
N ALA A 185 9.15 48.58 32.76
CA ALA A 185 10.49 48.41 33.32
C ALA A 185 11.05 46.97 33.22
N VAL A 186 10.21 45.98 32.90
CA VAL A 186 10.60 44.57 32.81
C VAL A 186 10.21 43.99 31.45
N ARG A 187 8.92 43.67 31.24
CA ARG A 187 8.47 42.89 30.07
C ARG A 187 8.76 43.58 28.73
N THR A 188 8.49 44.89 28.63
CA THR A 188 8.72 45.67 27.40
C THR A 188 10.20 45.68 27.03
N GLN A 189 11.09 45.95 28.00
CA GLN A 189 12.54 45.97 27.75
C GLN A 189 13.05 44.60 27.34
N PHE A 190 12.62 43.56 28.05
CA PHE A 190 13.01 42.18 27.78
C PHE A 190 12.55 41.72 26.39
N PHE A 191 11.26 41.85 26.07
CA PHE A 191 10.74 41.41 24.77
C PHE A 191 11.19 42.30 23.61
N LEU A 192 11.36 43.61 23.82
CA LEU A 192 11.92 44.50 22.79
C LEU A 192 13.34 44.08 22.43
N ALA A 193 14.15 43.66 23.40
CA ALA A 193 15.50 43.17 23.16
C ALA A 193 15.48 41.88 22.32
N HIS A 194 14.56 40.94 22.60
CA HIS A 194 14.36 39.72 21.80
C HIS A 194 13.94 40.07 20.37
N ALA A 195 12.91 40.90 20.21
CA ALA A 195 12.39 41.28 18.90
C ALA A 195 13.44 42.03 18.07
N ALA A 196 14.18 42.96 18.69
CA ALA A 196 15.26 43.69 18.01
C ALA A 196 16.35 42.76 17.50
N HIS A 197 16.79 41.81 18.33
CA HIS A 197 17.79 40.83 17.93
C HIS A 197 17.28 39.91 16.81
N TYR A 198 16.03 39.44 16.89
CA TYR A 198 15.45 38.60 15.83
C TYR A 198 15.26 39.34 14.51
N VAL A 199 14.84 40.61 14.53
CA VAL A 199 14.81 41.44 13.32
C VAL A 199 16.22 41.63 12.74
N ALA A 200 17.25 41.72 13.59
CA ALA A 200 18.65 41.78 13.14
C ALA A 200 19.12 40.51 12.39
N LEU A 201 18.40 39.39 12.52
CA LEU A 201 18.69 38.13 11.82
C LEU A 201 18.10 38.05 10.41
N LEU A 202 17.07 38.84 10.08
CA LEU A 202 16.39 38.82 8.77
C LEU A 202 17.35 39.14 7.62
N ASP A 203 17.08 38.65 6.41
CA ASP A 203 17.91 38.93 5.22
C ASP A 203 17.79 40.39 4.74
N ASP A 204 18.82 40.90 4.08
CA ASP A 204 18.86 42.30 3.60
C ASP A 204 17.74 42.61 2.58
N GLU A 205 17.26 41.60 1.85
CA GLU A 205 16.16 41.69 0.90
C GLU A 205 14.78 41.76 1.57
N HIS A 206 14.71 41.46 2.88
CA HIS A 206 13.44 41.43 3.61
C HIS A 206 12.80 42.82 3.67
N HIS A 207 11.46 42.86 3.61
CA HIS A 207 10.68 44.11 3.51
C HIS A 207 10.98 45.13 4.62
N TYR A 208 11.40 44.68 5.81
CA TYR A 208 11.83 45.54 6.90
C TYR A 208 13.02 46.43 6.50
N TYR A 209 14.07 45.84 5.92
CA TYR A 209 15.28 46.57 5.51
C TYR A 209 15.07 47.38 4.24
N GLN A 210 14.15 46.95 3.38
CA GLN A 210 13.77 47.71 2.18
C GLN A 210 13.00 49.00 2.52
N ASN A 211 12.36 49.07 3.69
CA ASN A 211 11.50 50.19 4.10
C ASN A 211 12.06 51.01 5.28
N LEU A 212 13.37 50.97 5.53
CA LEU A 212 13.99 51.70 6.65
C LEU A 212 13.66 53.20 6.60
N GLY A 213 13.24 53.75 7.75
CA GLY A 213 12.88 55.15 7.93
C GLY A 213 11.45 55.51 7.55
N HIS A 214 10.66 54.57 7.02
CA HIS A 214 9.28 54.83 6.59
C HIS A 214 8.22 54.30 7.58
N ASN A 215 8.64 53.50 8.57
CA ASN A 215 7.74 52.91 9.52
C ASN A 215 7.46 53.86 10.72
N PRO A 216 6.22 54.34 10.91
CA PRO A 216 5.91 55.28 11.98
C PRO A 216 5.97 54.66 13.39
N LEU A 217 5.93 53.34 13.51
CA LEU A 217 5.98 52.63 14.79
C LEU A 217 7.43 52.48 15.28
N VAL A 218 8.40 52.40 14.36
CA VAL A 218 9.83 52.26 14.67
C VAL A 218 10.55 53.58 14.47
N ARG A 219 10.90 54.23 15.57
CA ARG A 219 11.63 55.50 15.57
C ARG A 219 13.13 55.25 15.50
N ASN A 220 13.87 56.18 14.87
CA ASN A 220 15.35 56.19 14.80
C ASN A 220 15.99 55.02 14.02
N GLN A 221 15.35 54.53 12.96
CA GLN A 221 15.98 53.56 12.06
C GLN A 221 17.18 54.19 11.34
N HIS A 222 18.29 53.45 11.26
CA HIS A 222 19.46 53.83 10.49
C HIS A 222 19.25 53.62 8.99
N ARG A 223 20.06 54.31 8.17
CA ARG A 223 20.06 54.12 6.72
C ARG A 223 20.94 52.92 6.38
N GLY A 224 20.33 51.88 5.80
CA GLY A 224 21.01 50.68 5.31
C GLY A 224 20.99 49.51 6.30
N ALA A 225 20.94 48.29 5.76
CA ALA A 225 20.74 47.06 6.52
C ALA A 225 21.84 46.81 7.57
N VAL A 226 23.11 46.97 7.19
CA VAL A 226 24.26 46.75 8.10
C VAL A 226 24.21 47.69 9.32
N ALA A 227 24.01 48.98 9.09
CA ALA A 227 23.96 49.97 10.17
C ALA A 227 22.73 49.79 11.07
N GLU A 228 21.63 49.31 10.51
CA GLU A 228 20.42 48.99 11.29
C GLU A 228 20.60 47.71 12.11
N ARG A 229 21.18 46.64 11.56
CA ARG A 229 21.50 45.42 12.31
C ARG A 229 22.40 45.71 13.50
N GLN A 230 23.40 46.57 13.31
CA GLN A 230 24.28 47.01 14.40
C GLN A 230 23.45 47.73 15.49
N ARG A 231 22.64 48.72 15.10
CA ARG A 231 21.77 49.47 16.02
C ARG A 231 20.81 48.55 16.79
N LEU A 232 20.23 47.56 16.13
CA LEU A 232 19.30 46.62 16.74
C LEU A 232 19.99 45.74 17.80
N ASN A 233 21.19 45.23 17.52
CA ASN A 233 21.96 44.46 18.51
C ASN A 233 22.48 45.34 19.66
N GLU A 234 22.89 46.58 19.40
CA GLU A 234 23.22 47.57 20.45
C GLU A 234 22.01 47.87 21.34
N LEU A 235 20.83 48.02 20.74
CA LEU A 235 19.57 48.20 21.46
C LEU A 235 19.25 47.00 22.34
N THR A 236 19.46 45.77 21.84
CA THR A 236 19.30 44.53 22.63
C THR A 236 20.18 44.55 23.88
N VAL A 237 21.48 44.84 23.73
CA VAL A 237 22.42 44.93 24.86
C VAL A 237 21.98 46.02 25.84
N GLN A 238 21.64 47.21 25.34
CA GLN A 238 21.23 48.36 26.16
C GLN A 238 19.99 48.05 27.00
N ARG A 239 18.97 47.39 26.42
CA ARG A 239 17.72 47.11 27.15
C ARG A 239 17.87 46.01 28.18
N LEU A 240 18.86 45.12 28.05
CA LEU A 240 19.10 44.00 28.96
C LEU A 240 20.14 44.30 30.06
N GLU A 241 20.91 45.38 29.96
CA GLU A 241 22.01 45.71 30.88
C GLU A 241 21.59 45.64 32.36
N LYS A 242 20.42 46.17 32.70
CA LYS A 242 19.89 46.14 34.06
C LYS A 242 19.60 44.71 34.55
N PHE A 243 19.11 43.81 33.70
CA PHE A 243 18.78 42.43 34.09
C PHE A 243 20.02 41.55 34.17
N VAL A 244 21.03 41.83 33.35
CA VAL A 244 22.34 41.16 33.40
C VAL A 244 23.08 41.48 34.70
N THR A 245 23.02 42.75 35.14
CA THR A 245 23.74 43.26 36.32
C THR A 245 23.02 43.03 37.65
N ASP A 246 21.68 42.92 37.67
CA ASP A 246 20.91 42.68 38.92
C ASP A 246 20.99 41.21 39.36
N THR A 247 21.95 40.89 40.23
CA THR A 247 22.18 39.53 40.74
C THR A 247 21.04 38.94 41.57
N ARG A 248 20.07 39.76 42.01
CA ARG A 248 18.92 39.29 42.80
C ARG A 248 17.89 38.55 41.97
N ASP A 249 17.92 38.75 40.64
CA ASP A 249 17.00 38.18 39.65
C ASP A 249 15.52 38.10 40.11
N PRO A 250 14.90 39.23 40.50
CA PRO A 250 13.57 39.21 41.10
C PRO A 250 12.47 38.68 40.16
N ASN A 251 12.75 38.57 38.86
CA ASN A 251 11.80 38.12 37.83
C ASN A 251 12.18 36.76 37.20
N GLY A 252 13.33 36.16 37.54
CA GLY A 252 13.79 34.92 36.92
C GLY A 252 14.22 35.05 35.46
N ILE A 253 14.60 36.26 35.00
CA ILE A 253 14.94 36.55 33.59
C ILE A 253 16.43 36.83 33.37
N ARG A 254 17.25 36.81 34.43
CA ARG A 254 18.67 37.15 34.34
C ARG A 254 19.44 36.25 33.38
N TYR A 255 19.25 34.94 33.44
CA TYR A 255 19.98 34.00 32.57
C TYR A 255 19.56 34.10 31.10
N ALA A 256 18.26 34.26 30.82
CA ALA A 256 17.79 34.55 29.47
C ALA A 256 18.37 35.88 28.94
N SER A 257 18.45 36.90 29.79
CA SER A 257 19.04 38.20 29.46
C SER A 257 20.54 38.12 29.20
N LEU A 258 21.29 37.35 30.00
CA LEU A 258 22.71 37.06 29.79
C LEU A 258 22.93 36.33 28.46
N CYS A 259 22.12 35.30 28.19
CA CYS A 259 22.20 34.51 26.96
C CYS A 259 21.97 35.39 25.72
N LEU A 260 20.89 36.17 25.70
CA LEU A 260 20.57 37.06 24.58
C LEU A 260 21.59 38.20 24.43
N THR A 261 22.10 38.76 25.54
CA THR A 261 23.18 39.76 25.49
C THR A 261 24.44 39.16 24.89
N GLY A 262 24.84 37.96 25.31
CA GLY A 262 25.99 37.25 24.76
C GLY A 262 25.84 37.06 23.25
N ARG A 263 24.67 36.59 22.79
CA ARG A 263 24.35 36.43 21.37
C ARG A 263 24.44 37.74 20.58
N ALA A 264 23.84 38.82 21.07
CA ALA A 264 23.93 40.12 20.41
C ALA A 264 25.40 40.61 20.33
N GLN A 265 26.21 40.38 21.37
CA GLN A 265 27.64 40.74 21.38
C GLN A 265 28.46 39.93 20.36
N VAL A 266 28.09 38.67 20.07
CA VAL A 266 28.71 37.88 18.98
C VAL A 266 28.51 38.59 17.63
N PHE A 267 27.30 39.10 17.35
CA PHE A 267 27.01 39.83 16.11
C PHE A 267 27.67 41.21 16.05
N LEU A 268 27.95 41.83 17.20
CA LEU A 268 28.73 43.08 17.28
C LEU A 268 30.25 42.87 17.19
N GLY A 269 30.72 41.61 17.17
CA GLY A 269 32.15 41.29 17.15
C GLY A 269 32.86 41.48 18.50
N HIS A 270 32.13 41.66 19.60
CA HIS A 270 32.68 41.81 20.95
C HIS A 270 32.82 40.44 21.63
N TYR A 271 33.65 39.57 21.06
CA TYR A 271 33.71 38.15 21.44
C TYR A 271 34.09 37.90 22.90
N ASP A 272 35.01 38.67 23.49
CA ASP A 272 35.40 38.51 24.91
C ASP A 272 34.22 38.73 25.87
N VAL A 273 33.41 39.77 25.59
CA VAL A 273 32.21 40.10 26.37
C VAL A 273 31.10 39.08 26.11
N ALA A 274 31.01 38.58 24.88
CA ALA A 274 30.08 37.52 24.53
C ALA A 274 30.39 36.24 25.33
N PHE A 275 31.64 35.78 25.32
CA PHE A 275 32.08 34.58 26.05
C PHE A 275 31.83 34.71 27.55
N ASP A 276 32.20 35.84 28.19
CA ASP A 276 31.94 36.05 29.62
C ASP A 276 30.44 35.97 29.99
N ASN A 277 29.56 36.52 29.16
CA ASN A 277 28.11 36.43 29.40
C ASN A 277 27.56 35.02 29.17
N LEU A 278 28.00 34.32 28.13
CA LEU A 278 27.57 32.96 27.81
C LEU A 278 28.08 31.96 28.85
N ASP A 279 29.32 32.09 29.30
CA ASP A 279 29.93 31.24 30.34
C ASP A 279 29.18 31.35 31.67
N LYS A 280 28.67 32.54 32.03
CA LYS A 280 27.82 32.71 33.22
C LYS A 280 26.51 31.92 33.14
N VAL A 281 25.93 31.78 31.95
CA VAL A 281 24.73 30.95 31.74
C VAL A 281 25.10 29.47 31.80
N ILE A 282 26.17 29.08 31.10
CA ILE A 282 26.64 27.68 31.05
C ILE A 282 27.05 27.19 32.45
N ALA A 283 27.75 28.01 33.22
CA ALA A 283 28.21 27.70 34.58
C ALA A 283 27.06 27.59 35.59
N ALA A 284 25.88 28.16 35.30
CA ALA A 284 24.69 27.98 36.14
C ALA A 284 24.16 26.54 36.09
N GLY A 285 24.52 25.77 35.05
CA GLY A 285 24.23 24.33 34.96
C GLY A 285 22.75 23.99 34.86
N GLN A 286 21.90 24.91 34.39
CA GLN A 286 20.47 24.65 34.21
C GLN A 286 20.26 23.77 32.98
N ALA A 287 19.44 22.73 33.12
CA ALA A 287 19.10 21.83 32.02
C ALA A 287 17.92 22.40 31.20
N ASP A 288 18.09 23.58 30.60
CA ASP A 288 17.04 24.32 29.90
C ASP A 288 17.47 24.81 28.50
N LEU A 289 16.51 25.37 27.76
CA LEU A 289 16.75 25.88 26.40
C LEU A 289 17.75 27.05 26.39
N ASN A 290 17.75 27.91 27.40
CA ASN A 290 18.68 29.05 27.47
C ASN A 290 20.13 28.58 27.55
N THR A 291 20.39 27.52 28.33
CA THR A 291 21.73 26.94 28.47
C THR A 291 22.17 26.27 27.18
N LEU A 292 21.26 25.54 26.49
CA LEU A 292 21.55 25.00 25.17
C LEU A 292 21.89 26.11 24.16
N VAL A 293 21.04 27.13 24.06
CA VAL A 293 21.23 28.27 23.15
C VAL A 293 22.52 29.03 23.47
N ALA A 294 22.89 29.15 24.75
CA ALA A 294 24.14 29.76 25.15
C ALA A 294 25.35 28.95 24.65
N LYS A 295 25.32 27.62 24.79
CA LYS A 295 26.35 26.73 24.25
C LYS A 295 26.44 26.80 22.72
N LEU A 296 25.31 26.86 22.00
CA LEU A 296 25.27 27.03 20.54
C LEU A 296 25.87 28.38 20.12
N ALA A 297 25.50 29.47 20.80
CA ALA A 297 26.06 30.79 20.55
C ALA A 297 27.57 30.84 20.81
N TRP A 298 28.04 30.11 21.81
CA TRP A 298 29.46 29.99 22.15
C TRP A 298 30.24 29.28 21.04
N ALA A 299 29.73 28.15 20.53
CA ALA A 299 30.32 27.45 19.38
C ALA A 299 30.31 28.32 18.10
N LYS A 300 29.22 29.05 17.86
CA LYS A 300 29.13 30.01 16.75
C LYS A 300 30.16 31.14 16.87
N ALA A 301 30.37 31.67 18.07
CA ALA A 301 31.39 32.67 18.35
C ALA A 301 32.80 32.13 18.09
N MET A 302 33.11 30.91 18.55
CA MET A 302 34.38 30.23 18.24
C MET A 302 34.64 30.11 16.74
N ASN A 303 33.63 29.69 15.99
CA ASN A 303 33.72 29.60 14.54
C ASN A 303 34.04 30.97 13.90
N LEU A 304 33.39 32.04 14.34
CA LEU A 304 33.62 33.40 13.83
C LEU A 304 35.02 33.95 14.14
N VAL A 305 35.65 33.53 15.25
CA VAL A 305 37.04 33.87 15.57
C VAL A 305 38.07 32.93 14.93
N GLY A 306 37.65 32.06 14.01
CA GLY A 306 38.51 31.15 13.25
C GLY A 306 38.88 29.85 13.98
N GLN A 307 38.23 29.53 15.09
CA GLN A 307 38.46 28.29 15.86
C GLN A 307 37.50 27.16 15.43
N HIS A 308 37.45 26.87 14.12
CA HIS A 308 36.49 25.92 13.54
C HIS A 308 36.52 24.53 14.17
N SER A 309 37.71 23.94 14.32
CA SER A 309 37.86 22.59 14.90
C SER A 309 37.43 22.55 16.36
N ALA A 310 37.78 23.57 17.15
CA ALA A 310 37.37 23.65 18.55
C ALA A 310 35.85 23.80 18.70
N ALA A 311 35.20 24.53 17.79
CA ALA A 311 33.75 24.64 17.76
C ALA A 311 33.07 23.30 17.44
N VAL A 312 33.58 22.54 16.47
CA VAL A 312 33.08 21.19 16.13
C VAL A 312 33.28 20.23 17.30
N ASP A 313 34.50 20.15 17.87
CA ASP A 313 34.79 19.31 19.04
C ASP A 313 33.87 19.63 20.24
N PHE A 314 33.49 20.91 20.38
CA PHE A 314 32.57 21.36 21.42
C PHE A 314 31.13 20.89 21.15
N LEU A 315 30.67 20.97 19.89
CA LEU A 315 29.34 20.51 19.49
C LEU A 315 29.19 18.99 19.55
N GLU A 316 30.22 18.23 19.18
CA GLU A 316 30.22 16.77 19.32
C GLU A 316 30.02 16.35 20.79
N LYS A 317 30.74 17.00 21.72
CA LYS A 317 30.57 16.77 23.16
C LYS A 317 29.19 17.20 23.65
N LEU A 318 28.65 18.29 23.12
CA LEU A 318 27.31 18.77 23.46
C LEU A 318 26.22 17.82 22.98
N ALA A 319 26.39 17.19 21.81
CA ALA A 319 25.44 16.22 21.29
C ALA A 319 25.26 15.02 22.24
N ASP A 320 26.26 14.71 23.06
CA ASP A 320 26.26 13.64 24.05
C ASP A 320 25.71 14.07 25.44
N ASP A 321 25.42 15.35 25.64
CA ASP A 321 24.86 15.89 26.88
C ASP A 321 23.34 15.62 26.96
N SER A 322 22.98 14.43 27.46
CA SER A 322 21.58 14.01 27.58
C SER A 322 20.69 14.94 28.42
N SER A 323 21.27 15.81 29.25
CA SER A 323 20.51 16.72 30.11
C SER A 323 19.93 17.92 29.36
N LEU A 324 20.63 18.42 28.34
CA LEU A 324 20.21 19.57 27.53
C LEU A 324 19.55 19.15 26.23
N VAL A 325 19.88 17.96 25.75
CA VAL A 325 19.48 17.50 24.43
C VAL A 325 18.40 16.41 24.53
N GLN A 326 17.38 16.72 25.35
CA GLN A 326 16.29 15.81 25.73
C GLN A 326 15.29 15.55 24.60
N THR A 327 15.15 16.48 23.65
CA THR A 327 14.19 16.39 22.55
C THR A 327 14.90 16.16 21.22
N LEU A 328 14.21 15.57 20.25
CA LEU A 328 14.74 15.38 18.90
C LEU A 328 15.14 16.71 18.25
N LEU A 329 14.36 17.77 18.46
CA LEU A 329 14.61 19.10 17.89
C LEU A 329 15.88 19.72 18.48
N THR A 330 16.10 19.58 19.79
CA THR A 330 17.33 20.11 20.41
C THR A 330 18.57 19.34 19.98
N ARG A 331 18.47 18.03 19.71
CA ARG A 331 19.56 17.25 19.09
C ARG A 331 19.89 17.77 17.71
N LEU A 332 18.86 18.03 16.94
CA LEU A 332 18.99 18.49 15.57
C LEU A 332 19.60 19.89 15.49
N LEU A 333 19.24 20.82 16.38
CA LEU A 333 19.88 22.15 16.47
C LEU A 333 21.41 22.08 16.61
N VAL A 334 21.92 21.18 17.46
CA VAL A 334 23.37 20.99 17.67
C VAL A 334 24.02 20.50 16.37
N VAL A 335 23.45 19.47 15.76
CA VAL A 335 23.96 18.83 14.54
C VAL A 335 23.87 19.76 13.34
N ASP A 336 22.84 20.60 13.26
CA ASP A 336 22.73 21.59 12.19
C ASP A 336 23.77 22.70 12.32
N LEU A 337 24.06 23.18 13.54
CA LEU A 337 25.12 24.16 13.73
C LEU A 337 26.49 23.57 13.35
N GLU A 338 26.73 22.31 13.72
CA GLU A 338 27.93 21.58 13.32
C GLU A 338 28.02 21.45 11.79
N HIS A 339 26.92 21.07 11.13
CA HIS A 339 26.79 21.04 9.68
C HIS A 339 27.15 22.40 9.04
N LEU A 340 26.58 23.49 9.56
CA LEU A 340 26.82 24.85 9.04
C LEU A 340 28.28 25.28 9.21
N ILE A 341 28.90 24.96 10.34
CA ILE A 341 30.33 25.25 10.60
C ILE A 341 31.21 24.45 9.64
N LEU A 342 30.97 23.14 9.49
CA LEU A 342 31.71 22.29 8.57
C LEU A 342 31.58 22.79 7.13
N LYS A 343 30.34 23.08 6.69
CA LYS A 343 30.04 23.62 5.36
C LYS A 343 30.75 24.96 5.10
N ALA A 344 30.83 25.85 6.09
CA ALA A 344 31.55 27.11 5.97
C ALA A 344 33.06 26.90 5.90
N SER A 345 33.61 25.94 6.66
CA SER A 345 35.04 25.64 6.68
C SER A 345 35.55 25.00 5.38
N THR A 346 34.68 24.32 4.63
CA THR A 346 35.00 23.70 3.34
C THR A 346 34.68 24.59 2.14
N ALA A 347 34.06 25.76 2.35
CA ALA A 347 33.76 26.73 1.30
C ALA A 347 35.06 27.32 0.70
N GLY A 348 35.64 26.62 -0.28
CA GLY A 348 36.89 26.99 -0.95
C GLY A 348 37.89 25.84 -1.16
N THR A 349 37.67 24.67 -0.56
CA THR A 349 38.55 23.50 -0.72
C THR A 349 38.36 22.78 -2.05
N GLY A 350 37.34 23.15 -2.83
CA GLY A 350 36.99 22.49 -4.09
C GLY A 350 36.40 21.10 -3.90
N ASP A 351 36.07 20.69 -2.67
CA ASP A 351 35.24 19.51 -2.40
C ASP A 351 33.82 19.79 -2.92
N PRO A 352 33.43 19.22 -4.07
CA PRO A 352 32.21 19.64 -4.77
C PRO A 352 30.93 19.35 -3.99
N GLY A 353 31.00 18.47 -2.97
CA GLY A 353 29.80 17.96 -2.30
C GLY A 353 29.64 18.27 -0.83
N ASN A 354 30.65 18.87 -0.18
CA ASN A 354 30.67 19.05 1.28
C ASN A 354 30.26 17.76 2.01
N SER A 355 30.70 16.59 1.53
CA SER A 355 30.17 15.30 2.01
C SER A 355 30.40 15.11 3.51
N HIS A 356 31.53 15.61 3.99
CA HIS A 356 31.85 15.62 5.41
C HIS A 356 30.84 16.44 6.23
N ALA A 357 30.37 17.58 5.72
CA ALA A 357 29.39 18.40 6.42
C ALA A 357 28.05 17.68 6.60
N TYR A 358 27.67 16.74 5.73
CA TYR A 358 26.43 15.97 5.86
C TYR A 358 26.57 14.70 6.71
N SER A 359 27.80 14.19 6.91
CA SER A 359 28.02 12.97 7.70
C SER A 359 27.58 13.09 9.17
N VAL A 360 27.48 14.32 9.70
CA VAL A 360 26.99 14.58 11.06
C VAL A 360 25.54 14.08 11.26
N TYR A 361 24.72 14.10 10.21
CA TYR A 361 23.36 13.59 10.26
C TYR A 361 23.33 12.06 10.28
N GLU A 362 24.23 11.39 9.57
CA GLU A 362 24.37 9.93 9.63
C GLU A 362 24.82 9.48 11.02
N SER A 363 25.81 10.17 11.58
CA SER A 363 26.24 9.98 12.97
C SER A 363 25.07 10.14 13.93
N LEU A 364 24.25 11.19 13.80
CA LEU A 364 23.04 11.36 14.61
C LEU A 364 22.07 10.19 14.46
N LEU A 365 21.72 9.81 13.23
CA LEU A 365 20.74 8.76 12.94
C LEU A 365 21.21 7.34 13.35
N SER A 366 22.51 7.14 13.46
CA SER A 366 23.12 5.89 13.95
C SER A 366 23.13 5.75 15.48
N ARG A 367 22.79 6.81 16.24
CA ARG A 367 22.87 6.80 17.71
C ARG A 367 21.85 5.81 18.30
N PRO A 368 22.29 4.82 19.10
CA PRO A 368 21.36 3.86 19.74
C PRO A 368 20.31 4.52 20.62
N SER A 369 20.62 5.70 21.18
CA SER A 369 19.71 6.47 22.04
C SER A 369 18.47 7.02 21.33
N LEU A 370 18.45 7.03 19.98
CA LEU A 370 17.25 7.39 19.21
C LEU A 370 16.28 6.22 19.10
N ALA A 371 16.74 4.97 19.09
CA ALA A 371 15.90 3.77 18.93
C ALA A 371 14.78 3.97 17.89
N THR A 372 13.50 3.88 18.31
CA THR A 372 12.32 4.04 17.45
C THR A 372 12.08 5.48 16.96
N GLN A 373 12.76 6.47 17.55
CA GLN A 373 12.68 7.89 17.16
C GLN A 373 13.60 8.25 15.99
N ALA A 374 14.51 7.35 15.58
CA ALA A 374 15.42 7.60 14.46
C ALA A 374 14.67 7.78 13.14
N GLU A 375 13.60 6.99 12.90
CA GLU A 375 12.87 7.03 11.64
C GLU A 375 12.07 8.33 11.46
N PRO A 376 11.25 8.79 12.43
CA PRO A 376 10.60 10.10 12.31
C PRO A 376 11.60 11.26 12.14
N LEU A 377 12.74 11.20 12.84
CA LEU A 377 13.78 12.21 12.70
C LEU A 377 14.44 12.18 11.31
N ARG A 378 14.69 10.99 10.75
CA ARG A 378 15.21 10.81 9.39
C ARG A 378 14.29 11.46 8.37
N PHE A 379 12.98 11.16 8.42
CA PHE A 379 12.00 11.78 7.53
C PHE A 379 11.98 13.31 7.68
N TYR A 380 12.05 13.82 8.92
CA TYR A 380 12.11 15.25 9.16
C TYR A 380 13.35 15.91 8.54
N ILE A 381 14.53 15.29 8.68
CA ILE A 381 15.78 15.76 8.05
C ILE A 381 15.68 15.70 6.52
N TYR A 382 15.18 14.59 5.96
CA TYR A 382 15.03 14.42 4.52
C TYR A 382 14.08 15.46 3.93
N ARG A 383 13.00 15.78 4.65
CA ARG A 383 12.08 16.85 4.24
C ARG A 383 12.80 18.20 4.17
N ARG A 384 13.59 18.54 5.18
CA ARG A 384 14.38 19.79 5.20
C ARG A 384 15.35 19.86 4.02
N TRP A 385 16.02 18.77 3.68
CA TRP A 385 16.89 18.75 2.50
C TRP A 385 16.11 18.93 1.19
N ALA A 386 14.97 18.26 1.05
CA ALA A 386 14.11 18.40 -0.13
C ALA A 386 13.58 19.84 -0.30
N ASP A 387 13.26 20.53 0.79
CA ASP A 387 12.75 21.89 0.79
C ASP A 387 13.87 22.93 0.58
N SER A 388 15.05 22.71 1.18
CA SER A 388 16.16 23.68 1.16
C SER A 388 17.07 23.60 -0.07
N ILE A 389 17.07 22.48 -0.79
CA ILE A 389 17.93 22.28 -1.96
C ILE A 389 17.13 22.58 -3.24
N PRO A 390 17.51 23.62 -4.03
CA PRO A 390 16.84 23.96 -5.27
C PRO A 390 16.79 22.81 -6.28
N ILE A 391 15.74 22.79 -7.11
CA ILE A 391 15.47 21.70 -8.07
C ILE A 391 16.55 21.63 -9.19
N ASP A 392 17.22 22.75 -9.47
CA ASP A 392 18.24 22.90 -10.51
C ASP A 392 19.67 22.57 -10.03
N VAL A 393 19.86 22.24 -8.76
CA VAL A 393 21.16 21.79 -8.24
C VAL A 393 21.60 20.49 -8.92
N ASP A 394 22.86 20.45 -9.34
CA ASP A 394 23.48 19.21 -9.84
C ASP A 394 23.57 18.18 -8.72
N LEU A 395 22.62 17.24 -8.71
CA LEU A 395 22.52 16.18 -7.71
C LEU A 395 23.77 15.30 -7.68
N SER A 396 24.59 15.24 -8.74
CA SER A 396 25.82 14.43 -8.74
C SER A 396 26.87 14.96 -7.76
N GLN A 397 26.80 16.26 -7.42
CA GLN A 397 27.69 16.88 -6.45
C GLN A 397 27.27 16.57 -5.02
N LEU A 398 26.01 16.22 -4.76
CA LEU A 398 25.52 16.00 -3.40
C LEU A 398 25.88 14.61 -2.85
N PRO A 399 25.99 14.44 -1.52
CA PRO A 399 26.18 13.12 -0.92
C PRO A 399 25.02 12.17 -1.22
N ALA A 400 25.33 10.87 -1.36
CA ALA A 400 24.35 9.87 -1.76
C ALA A 400 23.10 9.83 -0.84
N VAL A 401 23.32 9.92 0.48
CA VAL A 401 22.23 9.93 1.47
C VAL A 401 21.30 11.14 1.32
N VAL A 402 21.84 12.29 0.90
CA VAL A 402 21.06 13.52 0.69
C VAL A 402 20.17 13.37 -0.54
N VAL A 403 20.73 12.86 -1.64
CA VAL A 403 19.97 12.58 -2.87
C VAL A 403 18.89 11.54 -2.64
N LEU A 404 19.18 10.48 -1.86
CA LEU A 404 18.19 9.51 -1.42
C LEU A 404 17.07 10.19 -0.64
N GLY A 405 17.41 11.06 0.32
CA GLY A 405 16.42 11.79 1.12
C GLY A 405 15.51 12.69 0.29
N ILE A 406 16.05 13.42 -0.68
CA ILE A 406 15.27 14.22 -1.63
C ILE A 406 14.32 13.31 -2.43
N GLY A 407 14.83 12.21 -2.98
CA GLY A 407 14.05 11.27 -3.79
C GLY A 407 12.93 10.60 -3.00
N GLN A 408 13.24 10.13 -1.79
CA GLN A 408 12.29 9.48 -0.88
C GLN A 408 11.21 10.45 -0.41
N THR A 409 11.55 11.67 0.00
CA THR A 409 10.57 12.69 0.38
C THR A 409 9.63 13.01 -0.78
N ALA A 410 10.17 13.26 -1.97
CA ALA A 410 9.34 13.55 -3.14
C ALA A 410 8.41 12.37 -3.49
N ARG A 411 8.86 11.13 -3.31
CA ARG A 411 8.02 9.93 -3.47
C ARG A 411 6.92 9.85 -2.40
N VAL A 412 7.21 10.18 -1.14
CA VAL A 412 6.18 10.24 -0.06
C VAL A 412 5.10 11.25 -0.44
N ASP A 413 5.50 12.46 -0.83
CA ASP A 413 4.56 13.52 -1.22
C ASP A 413 3.66 13.10 -2.39
N ALA A 414 4.26 12.47 -3.41
CA ALA A 414 3.51 11.92 -4.53
C ALA A 414 2.52 10.84 -4.09
N GLN A 415 2.95 9.91 -3.24
CA GLN A 415 2.10 8.83 -2.72
C GLN A 415 0.90 9.38 -1.94
N ASP A 416 1.12 10.38 -1.09
CA ASP A 416 0.05 10.99 -0.29
C ASP A 416 -1.00 11.66 -1.18
N LEU A 417 -0.56 12.37 -2.23
CA LEU A 417 -1.46 12.98 -3.21
C LEU A 417 -2.20 11.92 -4.05
N VAL A 418 -1.53 10.85 -4.48
CA VAL A 418 -2.17 9.74 -5.22
C VAL A 418 -3.18 8.99 -4.34
N ASN A 419 -2.89 8.80 -3.06
CA ASN A 419 -3.82 8.21 -2.09
C ASN A 419 -5.06 9.10 -1.91
N GLN A 420 -4.87 10.41 -1.77
CA GLN A 420 -5.98 11.38 -1.70
C GLN A 420 -6.80 11.37 -2.99
N ALA A 421 -6.15 11.34 -4.16
CA ALA A 421 -6.83 11.24 -5.45
C ALA A 421 -7.67 9.95 -5.57
N SER A 422 -7.13 8.83 -5.09
CA SER A 422 -7.83 7.54 -5.07
C SER A 422 -9.05 7.57 -4.14
N GLN A 423 -8.95 8.24 -3.00
CA GLN A 423 -10.08 8.46 -2.07
C GLN A 423 -11.14 9.37 -2.69
N ALA A 424 -10.75 10.47 -3.34
CA ALA A 424 -11.67 11.36 -4.06
C ALA A 424 -12.40 10.62 -5.19
N ALA A 425 -11.67 9.82 -5.98
CA ALA A 425 -12.26 8.97 -7.03
C ALA A 425 -13.26 7.95 -6.46
N ALA A 426 -12.96 7.33 -5.31
CA ALA A 426 -13.88 6.42 -4.62
C ALA A 426 -15.16 7.14 -4.10
N ARG A 427 -15.09 8.45 -3.84
CA ARG A 427 -16.25 9.31 -3.53
C ARG A 427 -16.96 9.86 -4.79
N ASN A 428 -16.53 9.46 -6.00
CA ASN A 428 -16.98 9.99 -7.30
C ASN A 428 -16.65 11.48 -7.54
N GLU A 429 -15.62 12.02 -6.88
CA GLU A 429 -15.12 13.39 -7.04
C GLU A 429 -13.99 13.43 -8.08
N ASN A 430 -14.33 13.11 -9.34
CA ASN A 430 -13.32 12.91 -10.40
C ASN A 430 -12.48 14.15 -10.72
N ASP A 431 -13.06 15.35 -10.63
CA ASP A 431 -12.34 16.61 -10.90
C ASP A 431 -11.26 16.87 -9.83
N GLU A 432 -11.58 16.62 -8.56
CA GLU A 432 -10.62 16.72 -7.45
C GLU A 432 -9.51 15.67 -7.60
N ALA A 433 -9.88 14.43 -7.94
CA ALA A 433 -8.91 13.37 -8.21
C ALA A 433 -7.93 13.75 -9.34
N GLN A 434 -8.41 14.38 -10.42
CA GLN A 434 -7.56 14.84 -11.52
C GLN A 434 -6.62 15.98 -11.08
N VAL A 435 -7.11 16.94 -10.28
CA VAL A 435 -6.28 18.03 -9.74
C VAL A 435 -5.18 17.47 -8.84
N LEU A 436 -5.51 16.54 -7.94
CA LEU A 436 -4.54 15.91 -7.04
C LEU A 436 -3.49 15.09 -7.81
N MET A 437 -3.89 14.36 -8.85
CA MET A 437 -2.93 13.65 -9.72
C MET A 437 -2.00 14.62 -10.47
N ALA A 438 -2.52 15.75 -10.97
CA ALA A 438 -1.71 16.78 -11.61
C ALA A 438 -0.72 17.42 -10.61
N GLN A 439 -1.11 17.60 -9.35
CA GLN A 439 -0.24 18.07 -8.27
C GLN A 439 0.81 17.03 -7.85
N ALA A 440 0.52 15.73 -7.96
CA ALA A 440 1.46 14.66 -7.65
C ALA A 440 2.62 14.56 -8.66
N ARG A 441 2.35 14.94 -9.93
CA ARG A 441 3.28 14.71 -11.05
C ARG A 441 4.67 15.35 -10.85
N PRO A 442 4.82 16.61 -10.45
CA PRO A 442 6.14 17.20 -10.20
C PRO A 442 6.94 16.45 -9.12
N SER A 443 6.27 15.94 -8.09
CA SER A 443 6.90 15.16 -7.01
C SER A 443 7.35 13.79 -7.51
N VAL A 444 6.55 13.11 -8.34
CA VAL A 444 6.97 11.86 -9.00
C VAL A 444 8.19 12.10 -9.90
N ASP A 445 8.14 13.12 -10.76
CA ASP A 445 9.24 13.41 -11.68
C ASP A 445 10.53 13.75 -10.91
N ARG A 446 10.43 14.49 -9.79
CA ARG A 446 11.56 14.79 -8.90
C ARG A 446 12.10 13.53 -8.23
N ALA A 447 11.23 12.65 -7.73
CA ALA A 447 11.62 11.38 -7.12
C ALA A 447 12.37 10.48 -8.11
N THR A 448 11.78 10.21 -9.27
CA THR A 448 12.36 9.36 -10.31
C THR A 448 13.69 9.92 -10.82
N ARG A 449 13.79 11.23 -11.07
CA ARG A 449 15.05 11.87 -11.49
C ARG A 449 16.16 11.72 -10.45
N SER A 450 15.86 11.99 -9.19
CA SER A 450 16.83 11.94 -8.10
C SER A 450 17.34 10.51 -7.88
N LEU A 451 16.41 9.55 -7.84
CA LEU A 451 16.72 8.14 -7.57
C LEU A 451 17.43 7.47 -8.76
N ARG A 452 17.05 7.77 -10.02
CA ARG A 452 17.80 7.30 -11.21
C ARG A 452 19.21 7.90 -11.26
N SER A 453 19.35 9.20 -10.96
CA SER A 453 20.67 9.83 -10.87
C SER A 453 21.55 9.17 -9.82
N LEU A 454 20.95 8.74 -8.70
CA LEU A 454 21.68 8.06 -7.63
C LEU A 454 22.09 6.65 -8.03
N LEU A 455 21.16 5.86 -8.60
CA LEU A 455 21.42 4.49 -9.07
C LEU A 455 22.54 4.40 -10.11
N GLY A 456 22.78 5.48 -10.88
CA GLY A 456 23.88 5.57 -11.84
C GLY A 456 25.28 5.71 -11.22
N ARG A 457 25.41 5.92 -9.90
CA ARG A 457 26.70 6.02 -9.20
C ARG A 457 27.30 4.65 -8.96
N ARG A 458 28.61 4.51 -9.19
CA ARG A 458 29.33 3.21 -9.14
C ARG A 458 29.69 2.76 -7.72
N ASP A 459 29.68 3.68 -6.76
CA ASP A 459 30.24 3.55 -5.41
C ASP A 459 29.15 3.59 -4.32
N LEU A 460 27.91 3.23 -4.67
CA LEU A 460 26.82 3.19 -3.70
C LEU A 460 26.99 2.05 -2.68
N PRO A 461 26.95 2.34 -1.38
CA PRO A 461 26.79 1.32 -0.34
C PRO A 461 25.52 0.48 -0.57
N GLY A 462 25.59 -0.83 -0.30
CA GLY A 462 24.49 -1.76 -0.58
C GLY A 462 23.17 -1.38 0.09
N ASN A 463 23.20 -0.88 1.33
CA ASN A 463 22.00 -0.40 2.02
C ASN A 463 21.35 0.82 1.32
N LEU A 464 22.16 1.74 0.79
CA LEU A 464 21.66 2.88 0.02
C LEU A 464 21.14 2.44 -1.35
N GLN A 465 21.86 1.54 -2.03
CA GLN A 465 21.41 0.97 -3.30
C GLN A 465 20.05 0.27 -3.15
N ALA A 466 19.86 -0.48 -2.06
CA ALA A 466 18.61 -1.14 -1.75
C ALA A 466 17.46 -0.15 -1.54
N ALA A 467 17.67 0.88 -0.72
CA ALA A 467 16.69 1.94 -0.51
C ALA A 467 16.36 2.69 -1.82
N VAL A 468 17.35 2.90 -2.70
CA VAL A 468 17.13 3.52 -4.02
C VAL A 468 16.25 2.65 -4.91
N LEU A 469 16.55 1.36 -5.06
CA LEU A 469 15.74 0.44 -5.88
C LEU A 469 14.31 0.36 -5.36
N TYR A 470 14.13 0.24 -4.04
CA TYR A 470 12.81 0.20 -3.42
C TYR A 470 11.99 1.46 -3.71
N ASN A 471 12.55 2.64 -3.41
CA ASN A 471 11.87 3.92 -3.61
C ASN A 471 11.67 4.25 -5.09
N LEU A 472 12.61 3.87 -5.96
CA LEU A 472 12.48 4.09 -7.41
C LEU A 472 11.37 3.24 -7.99
N GLY A 473 11.26 1.97 -7.60
CA GLY A 473 10.14 1.12 -8.02
C GLY A 473 8.79 1.70 -7.61
N LEU A 474 8.67 2.23 -6.39
CA LEU A 474 7.47 2.93 -5.96
C LEU A 474 7.21 4.22 -6.76
N ALA A 475 8.24 5.03 -7.02
CA ALA A 475 8.09 6.27 -7.81
C ALA A 475 7.65 5.98 -9.25
N VAL A 476 8.23 4.98 -9.91
CA VAL A 476 7.86 4.55 -11.27
C VAL A 476 6.43 4.02 -11.29
N TYR A 477 6.03 3.21 -10.30
CA TYR A 477 4.64 2.74 -10.19
C TYR A 477 3.64 3.90 -9.99
N LEU A 478 4.02 4.93 -9.24
CA LEU A 478 3.19 6.13 -9.01
C LEU A 478 3.08 7.05 -10.22
N GLU A 479 4.00 6.95 -11.19
CA GLU A 479 3.98 7.78 -12.40
C GLU A 479 2.70 7.59 -13.21
N ASP A 480 2.29 6.32 -13.37
CA ASP A 480 0.99 5.91 -13.87
C ASP A 480 0.76 4.44 -13.52
N SER A 481 0.03 4.18 -12.42
CA SER A 481 -0.27 2.82 -11.96
C SER A 481 -1.21 2.04 -12.89
N SER A 482 -1.83 2.71 -13.88
CA SER A 482 -2.62 2.05 -14.92
C SER A 482 -1.78 1.64 -16.13
N ASN A 483 -0.57 2.18 -16.26
CA ASN A 483 0.37 1.83 -17.32
C ASN A 483 1.10 0.53 -16.96
N VAL A 484 0.92 -0.47 -17.83
CA VAL A 484 1.52 -1.80 -17.68
C VAL A 484 3.04 -1.74 -17.77
N ASP A 485 3.61 -0.87 -18.61
CA ASP A 485 5.06 -0.74 -18.76
C ASP A 485 5.71 -0.21 -17.48
N ASN A 486 5.10 0.80 -16.85
CA ASN A 486 5.54 1.32 -15.55
C ASN A 486 5.43 0.26 -14.45
N THR A 487 4.37 -0.56 -14.48
CA THR A 487 4.19 -1.65 -13.53
C THR A 487 5.28 -2.72 -13.69
N ILE A 488 5.64 -3.07 -14.93
CA ILE A 488 6.71 -4.01 -15.22
C ILE A 488 8.07 -3.44 -14.81
N GLU A 489 8.36 -2.17 -15.14
CA GLU A 489 9.62 -1.52 -14.76
C GLU A 489 9.77 -1.46 -13.22
N ALA A 490 8.72 -1.05 -12.51
CA ALA A 490 8.70 -1.04 -11.05
C ALA A 490 8.93 -2.44 -10.46
N ALA A 491 8.25 -3.45 -10.99
CA ALA A 491 8.42 -4.83 -10.54
C ALA A 491 9.83 -5.35 -10.79
N ARG A 492 10.47 -5.03 -11.92
CA ARG A 492 11.87 -5.41 -12.20
C ARG A 492 12.84 -4.81 -11.19
N LEU A 493 12.68 -3.54 -10.83
CA LEU A 493 13.51 -2.89 -9.81
C LEU A 493 13.39 -3.59 -8.45
N TRP A 494 12.18 -4.01 -8.07
CA TRP A 494 11.95 -4.74 -6.83
C TRP A 494 12.46 -6.18 -6.87
N ILE A 495 12.36 -6.86 -8.01
CA ILE A 495 12.98 -8.19 -8.22
C ILE A 495 14.50 -8.08 -8.12
N ASP A 496 15.11 -7.10 -8.79
CA ASP A 496 16.56 -6.89 -8.78
C ASP A 496 17.07 -6.60 -7.36
N LEU A 497 16.33 -5.80 -6.57
CA LEU A 497 16.59 -5.59 -5.15
C LEU A 497 16.59 -6.90 -4.37
N ALA A 498 15.49 -7.66 -4.48
CA ALA A 498 15.30 -8.89 -3.73
C ALA A 498 16.31 -10.00 -4.11
N GLU A 499 16.71 -10.06 -5.38
CA GLU A 499 17.67 -11.04 -5.90
C GLU A 499 19.12 -10.68 -5.56
N SER A 500 19.50 -9.40 -5.67
CA SER A 500 20.89 -8.98 -5.45
C SER A 500 21.24 -8.71 -4.00
N MET A 501 20.25 -8.36 -3.17
CA MET A 501 20.44 -7.92 -1.78
C MET A 501 19.34 -8.47 -0.84
N PRO A 502 19.19 -9.80 -0.72
CA PRO A 502 18.11 -10.42 0.04
C PRO A 502 18.16 -10.16 1.55
N ASP A 503 19.31 -9.73 2.08
CA ASP A 503 19.53 -9.44 3.51
C ASP A 503 19.05 -8.05 3.95
N GLN A 504 18.65 -7.20 2.99
CA GLN A 504 18.21 -5.83 3.26
C GLN A 504 16.76 -5.79 3.76
N ALA A 505 16.46 -4.87 4.66
CA ALA A 505 15.16 -4.78 5.33
C ALA A 505 13.97 -4.59 4.35
N ASP A 506 14.21 -3.96 3.20
CA ASP A 506 13.17 -3.67 2.21
C ASP A 506 12.97 -4.80 1.18
N ALA A 507 13.86 -5.80 1.14
CA ALA A 507 13.89 -6.82 0.08
C ALA A 507 12.64 -7.72 0.06
N GLU A 508 12.19 -8.20 1.23
CA GLU A 508 10.99 -9.03 1.34
C GLU A 508 9.72 -8.26 0.94
N ASN A 509 9.61 -7.00 1.38
CA ASN A 509 8.49 -6.13 0.98
C ASN A 509 8.50 -5.84 -0.52
N ALA A 510 9.69 -5.60 -1.09
CA ALA A 510 9.86 -5.35 -2.52
C ALA A 510 9.38 -6.54 -3.36
N ILE A 511 9.84 -7.76 -3.06
CA ILE A 511 9.43 -8.93 -3.83
C ILE A 511 7.93 -9.22 -3.69
N GLY A 512 7.35 -8.95 -2.52
CA GLY A 512 5.91 -9.05 -2.33
C GLY A 512 5.12 -8.07 -3.18
N LEU A 513 5.58 -6.82 -3.32
CA LEU A 513 4.98 -5.84 -4.24
C LEU A 513 5.11 -6.31 -5.70
N ALA A 514 6.28 -6.79 -6.11
CA ALA A 514 6.52 -7.26 -7.47
C ALA A 514 5.58 -8.41 -7.85
N VAL A 515 5.48 -9.43 -7.00
CA VAL A 515 4.61 -10.59 -7.21
C VAL A 515 3.15 -10.17 -7.28
N ALA A 516 2.68 -9.33 -6.35
CA ALA A 516 1.30 -8.86 -6.32
C ALA A 516 0.91 -8.10 -7.61
N GLN A 517 1.76 -7.18 -8.08
CA GLN A 517 1.46 -6.40 -9.28
C GLN A 517 1.56 -7.24 -10.55
N LEU A 518 2.61 -8.05 -10.70
CA LEU A 518 2.79 -8.88 -11.89
C LEU A 518 1.70 -9.95 -12.01
N LYS A 519 1.26 -10.54 -10.89
CA LYS A 519 0.14 -11.48 -10.87
C LYS A 519 -1.16 -10.84 -11.34
N ARG A 520 -1.45 -9.61 -10.90
CA ARG A 520 -2.63 -8.86 -11.35
C ARG A 520 -2.61 -8.69 -12.88
N CYS A 521 -1.45 -8.35 -13.45
CA CYS A 521 -1.27 -8.27 -14.90
C CYS A 521 -1.32 -9.65 -15.59
N TYR A 522 -0.86 -10.73 -14.95
CA TYR A 522 -0.89 -12.08 -15.50
C TYR A 522 -2.33 -12.63 -15.61
N GLN A 523 -3.19 -12.24 -14.67
CA GLN A 523 -4.60 -12.63 -14.64
C GLN A 523 -5.43 -11.98 -15.76
N ASP A 524 -5.07 -10.79 -16.24
CA ASP A 524 -5.69 -10.17 -17.41
C ASP A 524 -5.15 -10.79 -18.73
N PRO A 525 -6.01 -11.44 -19.55
CA PRO A 525 -5.59 -12.07 -20.80
C PRO A 525 -4.87 -11.13 -21.78
N ARG A 526 -5.16 -9.82 -21.73
CA ARG A 526 -4.56 -8.82 -22.64
C ARG A 526 -3.09 -8.56 -22.34
N THR A 527 -2.69 -8.66 -21.08
CA THR A 527 -1.34 -8.34 -20.59
C THR A 527 -0.50 -9.57 -20.26
N ARG A 528 -1.14 -10.74 -20.10
CA ARG A 528 -0.49 -12.00 -19.71
C ARG A 528 0.80 -12.30 -20.48
N HIS A 529 0.76 -12.18 -21.80
CA HIS A 529 1.89 -12.53 -22.67
C HIS A 529 3.12 -11.64 -22.45
N VAL A 530 2.96 -10.41 -21.96
CA VAL A 530 4.06 -9.46 -21.71
C VAL A 530 4.70 -9.69 -20.35
N VAL A 531 3.92 -10.12 -19.34
CA VAL A 531 4.38 -10.21 -17.94
C VAL A 531 4.76 -11.61 -17.48
N THR A 532 4.56 -12.65 -18.30
CA THR A 532 4.74 -14.04 -17.87
C THR A 532 6.17 -14.32 -17.40
N GLU A 533 7.18 -13.85 -18.12
CA GLU A 533 8.60 -14.08 -17.76
C GLU A 533 8.97 -13.35 -16.46
N ASP A 534 8.59 -12.08 -16.33
CA ASP A 534 8.86 -11.29 -15.12
C ASP A 534 8.13 -11.87 -13.89
N TYR A 535 6.88 -12.33 -14.04
CA TYR A 535 6.14 -12.96 -12.96
C TYR A 535 6.79 -14.28 -12.51
N GLN A 536 7.21 -15.12 -13.46
CA GLN A 536 7.93 -16.35 -13.14
C GLN A 536 9.26 -16.07 -12.45
N ARG A 537 10.02 -15.06 -12.89
CA ARG A 537 11.26 -14.61 -12.23
C ARG A 537 10.98 -14.14 -10.80
N ALA A 538 9.96 -13.31 -10.59
CA ALA A 538 9.59 -12.80 -9.27
C ALA A 538 9.25 -13.93 -8.30
N VAL A 539 8.46 -14.91 -8.74
CA VAL A 539 8.09 -16.07 -7.91
C VAL A 539 9.30 -16.97 -7.62
N GLN A 540 10.23 -17.13 -8.56
CA GLN A 540 11.47 -17.87 -8.32
C GLN A 540 12.32 -17.21 -7.24
N VAL A 541 12.53 -15.89 -7.31
CA VAL A 541 13.26 -15.13 -6.29
C VAL A 541 12.54 -15.21 -4.94
N LEU A 542 11.21 -15.03 -4.91
CA LEU A 542 10.39 -15.15 -3.71
C LEU A 542 10.59 -16.51 -3.02
N PHE A 543 10.58 -17.62 -3.77
CA PHE A 543 10.73 -18.95 -3.18
C PHE A 543 12.17 -19.32 -2.84
N ALA A 544 13.16 -18.79 -3.56
CA ALA A 544 14.58 -19.04 -3.32
C ALA A 544 15.07 -18.30 -2.07
N GLU A 545 14.83 -16.99 -2.00
CA GLU A 545 15.39 -16.12 -0.95
C GLU A 545 14.42 -15.95 0.23
N PHE A 546 13.11 -15.92 -0.02
CA PHE A 546 12.07 -15.62 0.97
C PHE A 546 11.09 -16.78 1.17
N GLY A 547 11.59 -18.02 1.01
CA GLY A 547 10.76 -19.23 1.03
C GLY A 547 10.04 -19.52 2.35
N THR A 548 10.25 -18.79 3.43
CA THR A 548 9.48 -18.91 4.68
C THR A 548 8.58 -17.72 4.96
N SER A 549 8.51 -16.75 4.04
CA SER A 549 7.65 -15.58 4.16
C SER A 549 6.17 -15.93 4.03
N THR A 550 5.33 -15.09 4.62
CA THR A 550 3.86 -15.19 4.46
C THR A 550 3.44 -14.99 3.01
N THR A 551 4.14 -14.13 2.27
CA THR A 551 3.95 -13.93 0.83
C THR A 551 4.26 -15.20 0.04
N ALA A 552 5.37 -15.89 0.33
CA ALA A 552 5.68 -17.17 -0.31
C ALA A 552 4.62 -18.23 0.00
N ASP A 553 4.12 -18.29 1.23
CA ASP A 553 3.06 -19.22 1.63
C ASP A 553 1.76 -18.97 0.84
N GLN A 554 1.40 -17.71 0.64
CA GLN A 554 0.23 -17.31 -0.16
C GLN A 554 0.38 -17.68 -1.63
N GLU A 555 1.53 -17.38 -2.21
CA GLU A 555 1.75 -17.49 -3.65
C GLU A 555 1.87 -18.95 -4.14
N ARG A 556 2.33 -19.88 -3.30
CA ARG A 556 2.52 -21.30 -3.67
C ARG A 556 1.31 -21.95 -4.31
N TYR A 557 0.13 -21.71 -3.75
CA TYR A 557 -1.10 -22.32 -4.26
C TYR A 557 -1.44 -21.74 -5.63
N GLU A 558 -1.45 -20.42 -5.74
CA GLU A 558 -1.89 -19.73 -6.95
C GLU A 558 -0.92 -19.94 -8.10
N TYR A 559 0.39 -19.87 -7.85
CA TYR A 559 1.39 -20.19 -8.86
C TYR A 559 1.27 -21.63 -9.39
N ALA A 560 1.00 -22.60 -8.49
CA ALA A 560 0.80 -23.98 -8.91
C ALA A 560 -0.44 -24.15 -9.79
N ILE A 561 -1.56 -23.52 -9.43
CA ILE A 561 -2.85 -23.68 -10.12
C ILE A 561 -2.93 -22.85 -11.41
N ASP A 562 -2.45 -21.61 -11.39
CA ASP A 562 -2.66 -20.64 -12.48
C ASP A 562 -1.50 -20.62 -13.49
N VAL A 563 -0.34 -21.16 -13.13
CA VAL A 563 0.86 -21.20 -14.00
C VAL A 563 1.30 -22.62 -14.30
N LEU A 564 1.67 -23.39 -13.28
CA LEU A 564 2.36 -24.68 -13.49
C LEU A 564 1.43 -25.75 -14.09
N LEU A 565 0.20 -25.91 -13.58
CA LEU A 565 -0.74 -26.91 -14.10
C LEU A 565 -1.19 -26.64 -15.55
N PRO A 566 -1.57 -25.41 -15.95
CA PRO A 566 -1.89 -25.09 -17.35
C PRO A 566 -0.73 -25.34 -18.31
N GLN A 567 0.52 -25.16 -17.86
CA GLN A 567 1.73 -25.45 -18.63
C GLN A 567 2.10 -26.95 -18.65
N GLY A 568 1.32 -27.81 -18.00
CA GLY A 568 1.57 -29.26 -17.93
C GLY A 568 2.70 -29.66 -16.98
N GLN A 569 3.23 -28.72 -16.18
CA GLN A 569 4.33 -28.95 -15.23
C GLN A 569 3.83 -29.55 -13.90
N GLN A 570 3.21 -30.73 -14.00
CA GLN A 570 2.51 -31.36 -12.87
C GLN A 570 3.40 -31.66 -11.65
N GLU A 571 4.64 -32.10 -11.88
CA GLU A 571 5.56 -32.45 -10.80
C GLU A 571 6.01 -31.22 -9.99
N GLU A 572 6.27 -30.11 -10.67
CA GLU A 572 6.59 -28.83 -10.01
C GLU A 572 5.37 -28.30 -9.26
N ALA A 573 4.17 -28.38 -9.86
CA ALA A 573 2.93 -27.98 -9.18
C ALA A 573 2.71 -28.77 -7.88
N ILE A 574 2.94 -30.09 -7.90
CA ILE A 574 2.85 -30.92 -6.69
C ILE A 574 3.89 -30.47 -5.64
N ARG A 575 5.14 -30.20 -6.04
CA ARG A 575 6.18 -29.71 -5.12
C ARG A 575 5.78 -28.39 -4.45
N MET A 576 5.19 -27.45 -5.20
CA MET A 576 4.71 -26.17 -4.66
C MET A 576 3.52 -26.36 -3.72
N LEU A 577 2.51 -27.14 -4.13
CA LEU A 577 1.33 -27.43 -3.31
C LEU A 577 1.70 -28.17 -2.01
N LEU A 578 2.73 -29.03 -2.02
CA LEU A 578 3.22 -29.72 -0.83
C LEU A 578 3.73 -28.74 0.24
N ARG A 579 4.30 -27.61 -0.18
CA ARG A 579 4.85 -26.58 0.71
C ARG A 579 3.80 -25.60 1.24
N VAL A 580 2.53 -25.67 0.84
CA VAL A 580 1.48 -24.84 1.44
C VAL A 580 1.30 -25.25 2.92
N PRO A 581 1.44 -24.33 3.89
CA PRO A 581 1.42 -24.67 5.32
C PRO A 581 0.00 -24.96 5.83
N PHE A 582 -0.10 -25.72 6.92
CA PHE A 582 -1.39 -26.17 7.50
C PHE A 582 -2.35 -25.03 7.85
N GLY A 583 -1.83 -23.89 8.30
CA GLY A 583 -2.64 -22.71 8.65
C GLY A 583 -3.15 -21.90 7.46
N HIS A 584 -2.75 -22.24 6.23
CA HIS A 584 -3.13 -21.48 5.04
C HIS A 584 -4.58 -21.75 4.60
N ALA A 585 -5.28 -20.72 4.11
CA ALA A 585 -6.68 -20.83 3.67
C ALA A 585 -6.90 -21.90 2.58
N PHE A 586 -5.89 -22.13 1.74
CA PHE A 586 -5.93 -23.11 0.66
C PHE A 586 -5.20 -24.44 0.99
N TYR A 587 -4.84 -24.71 2.26
CA TYR A 587 -4.12 -25.94 2.63
C TYR A 587 -4.84 -27.21 2.16
N PHE A 588 -6.11 -27.37 2.56
CA PHE A 588 -6.86 -28.57 2.20
C PHE A 588 -7.13 -28.66 0.70
N GLU A 589 -7.34 -27.52 0.04
CA GLU A 589 -7.51 -27.48 -1.40
C GLU A 589 -6.21 -27.92 -2.13
N ALA A 590 -5.05 -27.43 -1.68
CA ALA A 590 -3.75 -27.84 -2.21
C ALA A 590 -3.53 -29.35 -2.09
N ARG A 591 -3.82 -29.93 -0.92
CA ARG A 591 -3.75 -31.37 -0.67
C ARG A 591 -4.73 -32.16 -1.55
N ARG A 592 -5.93 -31.63 -1.77
CA ARG A 592 -6.94 -32.22 -2.69
C ARG A 592 -6.42 -32.28 -4.12
N GLN A 593 -5.81 -31.20 -4.60
CA GLN A 593 -5.26 -31.13 -5.96
C GLN A 593 -4.10 -32.11 -6.16
N ILE A 594 -3.19 -32.23 -5.18
CA ILE A 594 -2.12 -33.24 -5.22
C ILE A 594 -2.69 -34.65 -5.39
N LEU A 595 -3.66 -35.03 -4.55
CA LEU A 595 -4.27 -36.35 -4.58
C LEU A 595 -5.03 -36.60 -5.90
N SER A 596 -5.76 -35.60 -6.40
CA SER A 596 -6.45 -35.67 -7.69
C SER A 596 -5.47 -35.96 -8.84
N LEU A 597 -4.33 -35.25 -8.88
CA LEU A 597 -3.27 -35.47 -9.88
C LEU A 597 -2.65 -36.86 -9.74
N GLN A 598 -2.36 -37.31 -8.51
CA GLN A 598 -1.85 -38.66 -8.25
C GLN A 598 -2.81 -39.74 -8.74
N ILE A 599 -4.11 -39.61 -8.44
CA ILE A 599 -5.15 -40.55 -8.90
C ILE A 599 -5.23 -40.57 -10.43
N LYS A 600 -5.21 -39.39 -11.08
CA LYS A 600 -5.21 -39.29 -12.55
C LYS A 600 -4.01 -39.99 -13.17
N ASN A 601 -2.85 -39.91 -12.53
CA ASN A 601 -1.60 -40.51 -13.01
C ASN A 601 -1.45 -42.01 -12.68
N LEU A 602 -2.29 -42.60 -11.81
CA LEU A 602 -2.24 -44.04 -11.47
C LEU A 602 -2.31 -44.96 -12.69
N ARG A 603 -3.03 -44.57 -13.74
CA ARG A 603 -3.14 -45.36 -14.99
C ARG A 603 -1.82 -45.47 -15.74
N ARG A 604 -0.92 -44.49 -15.57
CA ARG A 604 0.41 -44.44 -16.19
C ARG A 604 1.46 -45.19 -15.35
N VAL A 605 1.18 -45.46 -14.09
CA VAL A 605 2.08 -46.21 -13.19
C VAL A 605 2.13 -47.68 -13.62
N PRO A 606 3.34 -48.28 -13.72
CA PRO A 606 3.52 -49.71 -14.00
C PRO A 606 2.69 -50.58 -13.04
N ALA A 607 2.18 -51.72 -13.53
CA ALA A 607 1.33 -52.61 -12.74
C ALA A 607 2.00 -53.09 -11.44
N THR A 608 3.34 -53.26 -11.46
CA THR A 608 4.17 -53.67 -10.34
C THR A 608 4.23 -52.64 -9.21
N GLU A 609 4.15 -51.34 -9.52
CA GLU A 609 4.24 -50.23 -8.55
C GLU A 609 2.85 -49.67 -8.16
N ARG A 610 1.82 -50.04 -8.92
CA ARG A 610 0.46 -49.53 -8.75
C ARG A 610 -0.13 -49.87 -7.38
N ILE A 611 0.12 -51.08 -6.86
CA ILE A 611 -0.40 -51.50 -5.55
C ILE A 611 0.16 -50.59 -4.44
N ALA A 612 1.47 -50.35 -4.43
CA ALA A 612 2.12 -49.49 -3.45
C ALA A 612 1.60 -48.04 -3.56
N SER A 613 1.46 -47.52 -4.78
CA SER A 613 0.91 -46.18 -5.02
C SER A 613 -0.52 -46.04 -4.51
N VAL A 614 -1.38 -47.04 -4.73
CA VAL A 614 -2.77 -47.05 -4.25
C VAL A 614 -2.81 -47.05 -2.72
N GLN A 615 -1.98 -47.86 -2.06
CA GLN A 615 -1.92 -47.88 -0.59
C GLN A 615 -1.43 -46.55 -0.02
N GLN A 616 -0.42 -45.93 -0.65
CA GLN A 616 0.07 -44.62 -0.23
C GLN A 616 -1.01 -43.53 -0.37
N ILE A 617 -1.73 -43.51 -1.49
CA ILE A 617 -2.81 -42.53 -1.71
C ILE A 617 -3.94 -42.76 -0.69
N ARG A 618 -4.34 -44.01 -0.43
CA ARG A 618 -5.35 -44.34 0.60
C ARG A 618 -4.93 -43.82 1.98
N PHE A 619 -3.68 -44.09 2.36
CA PHE A 619 -3.12 -43.64 3.63
C PHE A 619 -3.13 -42.12 3.75
N ASN A 620 -2.63 -41.41 2.72
CA ASN A 620 -2.63 -39.95 2.69
C ASN A 620 -4.05 -39.36 2.79
N ILE A 621 -5.03 -39.95 2.09
CA ILE A 621 -6.42 -39.51 2.18
C ILE A 621 -6.98 -39.73 3.59
N ALA A 622 -6.75 -40.89 4.19
CA ALA A 622 -7.21 -41.18 5.55
C ALA A 622 -6.65 -40.19 6.58
N GLN A 623 -5.34 -39.88 6.49
CA GLN A 623 -4.72 -38.86 7.33
C GLN A 623 -5.36 -37.48 7.14
N LEU A 624 -5.62 -37.07 5.90
CA LEU A 624 -6.25 -35.76 5.62
C LEU A 624 -7.71 -35.67 6.09
N ILE A 625 -8.45 -36.78 6.07
CA ILE A 625 -9.79 -36.86 6.68
C ILE A 625 -9.71 -36.63 8.18
N GLU A 626 -8.74 -37.27 8.87
CA GLU A 626 -8.53 -37.11 10.30
C GLU A 626 -8.06 -35.68 10.65
N GLU A 627 -7.13 -35.12 9.87
CA GLU A 627 -6.67 -33.73 10.00
C GLU A 627 -7.82 -32.73 9.84
N ALA A 628 -8.66 -32.89 8.80
CA ALA A 628 -9.84 -32.05 8.59
C ALA A 628 -10.83 -32.18 9.77
N GLY A 629 -11.05 -33.41 10.26
CA GLY A 629 -11.91 -33.66 11.42
C GLY A 629 -11.38 -33.00 12.71
N ARG A 630 -10.06 -33.01 12.93
CA ARG A 630 -9.43 -32.32 14.07
C ARG A 630 -9.52 -30.80 13.94
N ALA A 631 -9.30 -30.25 12.75
CA ALA A 631 -9.43 -28.80 12.50
C ALA A 631 -10.84 -28.30 12.83
N MET A 632 -11.87 -29.07 12.46
CA MET A 632 -13.27 -28.75 12.77
C MET A 632 -13.59 -28.69 14.28
N ALA A 633 -12.86 -29.44 15.11
CA ALA A 633 -13.10 -29.49 16.56
C ALA A 633 -12.60 -28.23 17.29
N THR A 634 -11.87 -27.34 16.59
CA THR A 634 -11.46 -26.04 17.13
C THR A 634 -12.58 -25.01 16.98
N ALA A 635 -12.65 -24.03 17.88
CA ALA A 635 -13.76 -23.06 17.98
C ALA A 635 -13.97 -22.20 16.72
N ASP A 636 -12.97 -22.12 15.83
CA ASP A 636 -12.99 -21.40 14.55
C ASP A 636 -13.31 -22.29 13.33
N GLY A 637 -13.85 -23.49 13.55
CA GLY A 637 -14.14 -24.46 12.50
C GLY A 637 -15.08 -23.92 11.41
N SER A 638 -14.52 -23.37 10.33
CA SER A 638 -15.29 -22.80 9.23
C SER A 638 -16.01 -23.92 8.44
N ARG A 639 -17.16 -23.60 7.81
CA ARG A 639 -17.88 -24.53 6.91
C ARG A 639 -16.97 -25.14 5.81
N GLN A 640 -15.87 -24.48 5.46
CA GLN A 640 -14.91 -25.00 4.47
C GLN A 640 -14.18 -26.25 4.97
N GLN A 641 -13.90 -26.36 6.28
CA GLN A 641 -13.22 -27.53 6.87
C GLN A 641 -14.12 -28.76 6.89
N HIS A 642 -15.42 -28.58 7.19
CA HIS A 642 -16.41 -29.67 7.11
C HIS A 642 -16.53 -30.23 5.68
N ASN A 643 -16.51 -29.35 4.68
CA ASN A 643 -16.55 -29.75 3.28
C ASN A 643 -15.27 -30.48 2.84
N ALA A 644 -14.11 -30.20 3.45
CA ALA A 644 -12.84 -30.82 3.08
C ALA A 644 -12.82 -32.33 3.35
N ALA A 645 -13.27 -32.77 4.53
CA ALA A 645 -13.32 -34.20 4.88
C ALA A 645 -14.20 -34.99 3.88
N SER A 646 -15.36 -34.45 3.52
CA SER A 646 -16.25 -35.06 2.52
C SER A 646 -15.62 -35.06 1.11
N HIS A 647 -14.91 -34.00 0.73
CA HIS A 647 -14.16 -33.98 -0.53
C HIS A 647 -13.08 -35.07 -0.58
N TYR A 648 -12.37 -35.31 0.53
CA TYR A 648 -11.37 -36.38 0.60
C TYR A 648 -11.98 -37.77 0.52
N ARG A 649 -13.14 -38.00 1.15
CA ARG A 649 -13.88 -39.27 0.96
C ARG A 649 -14.33 -39.47 -0.49
N LEU A 650 -14.75 -38.40 -1.18
CA LEU A 650 -15.03 -38.49 -2.61
C LEU A 650 -13.78 -38.80 -3.45
N LEU A 651 -12.58 -38.42 -3.00
CA LEU A 651 -11.32 -38.87 -3.64
C LEU A 651 -11.01 -40.36 -3.36
N LEU A 652 -11.39 -40.92 -2.21
CA LEU A 652 -11.33 -42.38 -2.00
C LEU A 652 -12.24 -43.11 -2.98
N ALA A 653 -13.43 -42.57 -3.24
CA ALA A 653 -14.32 -43.12 -4.26
C ALA A 653 -13.70 -43.02 -5.66
N ASP A 654 -13.05 -41.91 -6.02
CA ASP A 654 -12.31 -41.78 -7.28
C ASP A 654 -11.16 -42.78 -7.39
N LEU A 655 -10.43 -43.00 -6.29
CA LEU A 655 -9.37 -43.99 -6.24
C LEU A 655 -9.92 -45.41 -6.43
N ALA A 656 -11.02 -45.75 -5.77
CA ALA A 656 -11.72 -47.03 -5.93
C ALA A 656 -12.17 -47.25 -7.38
N LEU A 657 -12.73 -46.21 -8.03
CA LEU A 657 -13.08 -46.25 -9.45
C LEU A 657 -11.86 -46.39 -10.36
N ALA A 658 -10.75 -45.71 -10.04
CA ALA A 658 -9.50 -45.78 -10.80
C ALA A 658 -8.88 -47.19 -10.77
N ILE A 659 -9.05 -47.93 -9.67
CA ILE A 659 -8.60 -49.33 -9.52
C ILE A 659 -9.66 -50.37 -9.88
N GLN A 660 -10.78 -49.95 -10.50
CA GLN A 660 -11.88 -50.83 -10.95
C GLN A 660 -12.62 -51.56 -9.80
N SER A 661 -12.79 -50.89 -8.66
CA SER A 661 -13.56 -51.36 -7.49
C SER A 661 -14.83 -50.52 -7.30
N PRO A 662 -15.83 -50.61 -8.21
CA PRO A 662 -17.00 -49.72 -8.17
C PRO A 662 -17.91 -49.98 -6.96
N THR A 663 -17.99 -51.21 -6.45
CA THR A 663 -18.75 -51.54 -5.22
C THR A 663 -18.19 -50.82 -4.00
N GLU A 664 -16.86 -50.77 -3.85
CA GLU A 664 -16.19 -50.01 -2.78
C GLU A 664 -16.46 -48.52 -2.91
N ALA A 665 -16.39 -47.98 -4.15
CA ALA A 665 -16.73 -46.59 -4.41
C ALA A 665 -18.17 -46.26 -3.98
N LEU A 666 -19.15 -47.15 -4.24
CA LEU A 666 -20.54 -46.94 -3.86
C LEU A 666 -20.73 -46.86 -2.35
N VAL A 667 -20.09 -47.74 -1.57
CA VAL A 667 -20.12 -47.70 -0.10
C VAL A 667 -19.60 -46.36 0.43
N ILE A 668 -18.43 -45.92 -0.07
CA ILE A 668 -17.83 -44.64 0.33
C ILE A 668 -18.75 -43.46 -0.04
N ILE A 669 -19.37 -43.49 -1.22
CA ILE A 669 -20.28 -42.43 -1.67
C ILE A 669 -21.54 -42.39 -0.82
N ASP A 670 -22.11 -43.54 -0.45
CA ASP A 670 -23.28 -43.62 0.43
C ASP A 670 -22.98 -43.00 1.82
N GLU A 671 -21.80 -43.28 2.39
CA GLU A 671 -21.33 -42.63 3.62
C GLU A 671 -21.22 -41.11 3.45
N VAL A 672 -20.63 -40.63 2.35
CA VAL A 672 -20.55 -39.20 2.06
C VAL A 672 -21.93 -38.57 1.96
N MET A 673 -22.86 -39.20 1.26
CA MET A 673 -24.23 -38.69 1.07
C MET A 673 -25.03 -38.65 2.38
N ALA A 674 -24.75 -39.57 3.31
CA ALA A 674 -25.34 -39.55 4.66
C ALA A 674 -24.74 -38.41 5.52
N ASP A 675 -23.43 -38.16 5.41
CA ASP A 675 -22.69 -37.22 6.28
C ASP A 675 -22.71 -35.76 5.79
N THR A 676 -22.83 -35.48 4.49
CA THR A 676 -22.62 -34.14 3.91
C THR A 676 -23.72 -33.10 4.19
N GLY A 677 -24.78 -33.48 4.91
CA GLY A 677 -25.89 -32.58 5.25
C GLY A 677 -26.60 -32.01 4.01
N LYS A 678 -26.90 -30.70 3.98
CA LYS A 678 -27.59 -30.01 2.87
C LYS A 678 -26.65 -29.31 1.88
N ASN A 679 -25.34 -29.59 1.88
CA ASN A 679 -24.43 -28.94 0.94
C ASN A 679 -24.70 -29.41 -0.50
N ARG A 680 -25.37 -28.56 -1.29
CA ARG A 680 -25.84 -28.88 -2.64
C ARG A 680 -24.70 -29.27 -3.59
N ASP A 681 -23.56 -28.60 -3.52
CA ASP A 681 -22.44 -28.83 -4.44
C ASP A 681 -21.75 -30.17 -4.16
N LEU A 682 -21.53 -30.48 -2.88
CA LEU A 682 -20.97 -31.76 -2.46
C LEU A 682 -21.91 -32.93 -2.78
N LEU A 683 -23.21 -32.75 -2.54
CA LEU A 683 -24.22 -33.73 -2.92
C LEU A 683 -24.26 -33.94 -4.44
N ALA A 684 -24.26 -32.88 -5.25
CA ALA A 684 -24.24 -33.00 -6.70
C ALA A 684 -23.00 -33.77 -7.20
N ARG A 685 -21.82 -33.52 -6.62
CA ARG A 685 -20.60 -34.29 -6.91
C ARG A 685 -20.70 -35.75 -6.46
N ALA A 686 -21.26 -36.01 -5.29
CA ALA A 686 -21.48 -37.38 -4.79
C ALA A 686 -22.46 -38.14 -5.71
N TRP A 687 -23.57 -37.52 -6.11
CA TRP A 687 -24.51 -38.04 -7.09
C TRP A 687 -23.82 -38.35 -8.43
N SER A 688 -23.00 -37.43 -8.94
CA SER A 688 -22.21 -37.66 -10.16
C SER A 688 -21.37 -38.93 -10.04
N LYS A 689 -20.60 -39.08 -8.95
CA LYS A 689 -19.75 -40.25 -8.74
C LYS A 689 -20.58 -41.52 -8.54
N ARG A 690 -21.76 -41.44 -7.91
CA ARG A 690 -22.67 -42.58 -7.71
C ARG A 690 -23.19 -43.11 -9.04
N ILE A 691 -23.65 -42.21 -9.92
CA ILE A 691 -24.12 -42.55 -11.27
C ILE A 691 -23.00 -43.23 -12.05
N PHE A 692 -21.79 -42.67 -12.04
CA PHE A 692 -20.63 -43.28 -12.70
C PHE A 692 -20.26 -44.65 -12.12
N ALA A 693 -20.29 -44.79 -10.78
CA ALA A 693 -19.96 -46.03 -10.09
C ALA A 693 -20.98 -47.14 -10.38
N LEU A 694 -22.28 -46.83 -10.37
CA LEU A 694 -23.34 -47.78 -10.73
C LEU A 694 -23.22 -48.22 -12.19
N ALA A 695 -22.92 -47.29 -13.11
CA ALA A 695 -22.66 -47.62 -14.50
C ALA A 695 -21.43 -48.53 -14.65
N SER A 696 -20.38 -48.30 -13.85
CA SER A 696 -19.15 -49.10 -13.83
C SER A 696 -19.34 -50.49 -13.20
N ASP A 697 -20.27 -50.65 -12.25
CA ASP A 697 -20.64 -51.92 -11.62
C ASP A 697 -21.69 -52.72 -12.41
N ASN A 698 -22.08 -52.23 -13.59
CA ASN A 698 -23.13 -52.80 -14.43
C ASN A 698 -24.56 -52.77 -13.82
N GLN A 699 -24.83 -51.83 -12.90
CA GLN A 699 -26.13 -51.65 -12.26
C GLN A 699 -26.97 -50.55 -12.94
N TYR A 700 -27.38 -50.76 -14.18
CA TYR A 700 -27.92 -49.70 -15.05
C TYR A 700 -29.31 -49.19 -14.66
N GLU A 701 -30.20 -50.08 -14.22
CA GLU A 701 -31.53 -49.67 -13.75
C GLU A 701 -31.39 -48.73 -12.55
N GLN A 702 -30.49 -49.07 -11.62
CA GLN A 702 -30.18 -48.22 -10.49
C GLN A 702 -29.50 -46.91 -10.92
N CYS A 703 -28.60 -46.95 -11.89
CA CYS A 703 -27.96 -45.75 -12.45
C CYS A 703 -29.00 -44.77 -13.01
N ALA A 704 -29.95 -45.26 -13.82
CA ALA A 704 -31.04 -44.46 -14.37
C ALA A 704 -31.98 -43.92 -13.27
N ASP A 705 -32.31 -44.74 -12.27
CA ASP A 705 -33.12 -44.33 -11.13
C ASP A 705 -32.44 -43.25 -10.28
N GLN A 706 -31.13 -43.37 -10.03
CA GLN A 706 -30.36 -42.36 -9.32
C GLN A 706 -30.28 -41.04 -10.12
N ALA A 707 -30.04 -41.11 -11.43
CA ALA A 707 -30.06 -39.93 -12.30
C ALA A 707 -31.44 -39.24 -12.29
N LYS A 708 -32.54 -40.01 -12.34
CA LYS A 708 -33.90 -39.50 -12.24
C LYS A 708 -34.20 -38.87 -10.87
N LYS A 709 -33.73 -39.49 -9.77
CA LYS A 709 -33.81 -38.89 -8.42
C LYS A 709 -33.05 -37.57 -8.35
N MET A 710 -31.85 -37.51 -8.91
CA MET A 710 -31.06 -36.29 -8.98
C MET A 710 -31.78 -35.19 -9.78
N MET A 711 -32.33 -35.50 -10.95
CA MET A 711 -33.13 -34.55 -11.74
C MET A 711 -34.35 -34.01 -10.98
N GLY A 712 -34.95 -34.81 -10.09
CA GLY A 712 -36.05 -34.37 -9.23
C GLY A 712 -35.60 -33.50 -8.06
N GLN A 713 -34.47 -33.81 -7.43
CA GLN A 713 -34.00 -33.12 -6.22
C GLN A 713 -33.13 -31.89 -6.51
N PHE A 714 -32.37 -31.91 -7.61
CA PHE A 714 -31.41 -30.88 -8.00
C PHE A 714 -31.52 -30.57 -9.51
N PRO A 715 -32.68 -30.09 -9.99
CA PRO A 715 -32.93 -29.93 -11.42
C PRO A 715 -31.89 -29.06 -12.14
N ASP A 716 -31.42 -28.00 -11.48
CA ASP A 716 -30.46 -27.03 -12.06
C ASP A 716 -29.07 -27.62 -12.28
N ALA A 717 -28.63 -28.58 -11.43
CA ALA A 717 -27.31 -29.20 -11.52
C ALA A 717 -27.32 -30.56 -12.24
N ALA A 718 -28.48 -31.23 -12.28
CA ALA A 718 -28.61 -32.58 -12.80
C ALA A 718 -28.25 -32.70 -14.29
N ALA A 719 -28.63 -31.71 -15.10
CA ALA A 719 -28.37 -31.75 -16.54
C ALA A 719 -26.86 -31.79 -16.84
N GLN A 720 -26.09 -30.88 -16.24
CA GLN A 720 -24.64 -30.84 -16.40
C GLN A 720 -23.98 -32.11 -15.86
N VAL A 721 -24.38 -32.56 -14.66
CA VAL A 721 -23.80 -33.77 -14.05
C VAL A 721 -24.06 -35.01 -14.91
N ILE A 722 -25.29 -35.18 -15.42
CA ILE A 722 -25.62 -36.32 -16.27
C ILE A 722 -24.88 -36.23 -17.61
N ASN A 723 -24.76 -35.03 -18.18
CA ASN A 723 -23.97 -34.80 -19.38
C ASN A 723 -22.49 -35.16 -19.19
N ASP A 724 -21.87 -34.74 -18.08
CA ASP A 724 -20.47 -35.07 -17.78
C ASP A 724 -20.28 -36.59 -17.60
N ASN A 725 -21.23 -37.26 -16.95
CA ASN A 725 -21.25 -38.72 -16.83
C ASN A 725 -21.39 -39.39 -18.20
N LEU A 726 -22.23 -38.87 -19.08
CA LEU A 726 -22.40 -39.38 -20.44
C LEU A 726 -21.12 -39.23 -21.26
N ILE A 727 -20.47 -38.08 -21.19
CA ILE A 727 -19.17 -37.85 -21.86
C ILE A 727 -18.15 -38.87 -21.36
N ALA A 728 -18.04 -39.05 -20.03
CA ALA A 728 -17.12 -40.00 -19.43
C ALA A 728 -17.42 -41.47 -19.81
N LEU A 729 -18.70 -41.86 -19.84
CA LEU A 729 -19.12 -43.20 -20.24
C LEU A 729 -18.87 -43.45 -21.73
N ASN A 730 -19.20 -42.50 -22.60
CA ASN A 730 -18.96 -42.61 -24.04
C ASN A 730 -17.46 -42.72 -24.33
N GLN A 731 -16.62 -41.91 -23.67
CA GLN A 731 -15.17 -42.04 -23.79
C GLN A 731 -14.68 -43.42 -23.32
N LYS A 732 -15.26 -43.95 -22.23
CA LYS A 732 -14.89 -45.26 -21.71
C LYS A 732 -15.28 -46.39 -22.67
N VAL A 733 -16.43 -46.27 -23.33
CA VAL A 733 -16.86 -47.20 -24.38
C VAL A 733 -15.91 -47.16 -25.57
N ASP A 734 -15.52 -45.96 -26.01
CA ASP A 734 -14.53 -45.78 -27.08
C ASP A 734 -13.17 -46.42 -26.71
N ASP A 735 -12.68 -46.18 -25.49
CA ASP A 735 -11.44 -46.80 -24.97
C ASP A 735 -11.53 -48.34 -24.95
N LEU A 736 -12.67 -48.90 -24.51
CA LEU A 736 -12.89 -50.34 -24.48
C LEU A 736 -12.96 -50.92 -25.90
N ASN A 737 -13.62 -50.22 -26.83
CA ASN A 737 -13.65 -50.61 -28.24
C ASN A 737 -12.25 -50.61 -28.87
N GLY A 738 -11.44 -49.59 -28.58
CA GLY A 738 -10.03 -49.56 -28.96
C GLY A 738 -9.24 -50.74 -28.38
N ALA A 739 -9.41 -51.03 -27.09
CA ALA A 739 -8.78 -52.17 -26.42
C ALA A 739 -9.19 -53.52 -27.03
N VAL A 740 -10.46 -53.68 -27.43
CA VAL A 740 -10.96 -54.88 -28.11
C VAL A 740 -10.26 -55.12 -29.45
N VAL A 741 -9.92 -54.06 -30.18
CA VAL A 741 -9.24 -54.16 -31.49
C VAL A 741 -7.83 -54.70 -31.31
N ILE A 742 -7.08 -54.20 -30.33
CA ILE A 742 -5.68 -54.56 -30.10
C ILE A 742 -5.50 -55.85 -29.27
N GLU A 743 -6.51 -56.26 -28.50
CA GLU A 743 -6.42 -57.45 -27.65
C GLU A 743 -6.32 -58.75 -28.47
N MET A 744 -5.29 -59.53 -28.17
CA MET A 744 -4.98 -60.80 -28.85
C MET A 744 -5.56 -62.02 -28.10
N VAL A 745 -5.84 -61.91 -26.81
CA VAL A 745 -6.39 -63.00 -25.99
C VAL A 745 -7.92 -63.06 -26.13
N ALA A 746 -8.43 -64.16 -26.69
CA ALA A 746 -9.85 -64.30 -27.05
C ALA A 746 -10.83 -64.11 -25.87
N ASP A 747 -10.55 -64.70 -24.71
CA ASP A 747 -11.42 -64.57 -23.52
C ASP A 747 -11.45 -63.14 -23.00
N ARG A 748 -10.28 -62.48 -22.98
CA ARG A 748 -10.17 -61.08 -22.57
C ARG A 748 -10.87 -60.15 -23.56
N LYS A 749 -10.76 -60.44 -24.86
CA LYS A 749 -11.48 -59.73 -25.92
C LYS A 749 -13.00 -59.86 -25.78
N ARG A 750 -13.52 -61.05 -25.43
CA ARG A 750 -14.94 -61.27 -25.16
C ARG A 750 -15.40 -60.46 -23.94
N LEU A 751 -14.62 -60.47 -22.86
CA LEU A 751 -14.90 -59.69 -21.65
C LEU A 751 -14.95 -58.18 -21.93
N LEU A 752 -13.94 -57.64 -22.63
CA LEU A 752 -13.89 -56.22 -23.00
C LEU A 752 -15.07 -55.81 -23.91
N ARG A 753 -15.45 -56.66 -24.86
CA ARG A 753 -16.64 -56.44 -25.71
C ARG A 753 -17.92 -56.41 -24.88
N GLN A 754 -18.07 -57.37 -23.96
CA GLN A 754 -19.22 -57.40 -23.07
C GLN A 754 -19.27 -56.11 -22.24
N GLN A 755 -18.16 -55.70 -21.63
CA GLN A 755 -18.09 -54.44 -20.88
C GLN A 755 -18.46 -53.22 -21.73
N SER A 756 -17.93 -53.12 -22.94
CA SER A 756 -18.22 -52.01 -23.88
C SER A 756 -19.72 -51.92 -24.19
N VAL A 757 -20.33 -53.02 -24.63
CA VAL A 757 -21.77 -53.07 -24.95
C VAL A 757 -22.61 -52.69 -23.74
N THR A 758 -22.20 -53.15 -22.57
CA THR A 758 -23.00 -52.95 -21.36
C THR A 758 -22.90 -51.49 -20.86
N MET A 759 -21.72 -50.87 -20.93
CA MET A 759 -21.56 -49.42 -20.67
C MET A 759 -22.28 -48.54 -21.70
N ALA A 760 -22.27 -48.93 -22.97
CA ALA A 760 -22.97 -48.18 -24.02
C ALA A 760 -24.48 -48.15 -23.82
N ARG A 761 -25.07 -49.25 -23.34
CA ARG A 761 -26.49 -49.29 -22.94
C ARG A 761 -26.81 -48.35 -21.78
N ALA A 762 -25.90 -48.22 -20.81
CA ALA A 762 -26.03 -47.27 -19.71
C ALA A 762 -26.08 -45.84 -20.24
N ALA A 763 -25.12 -45.49 -21.10
CA ALA A 763 -25.03 -44.19 -21.73
C ALA A 763 -26.30 -43.87 -22.53
N SER A 764 -26.84 -44.82 -23.30
CA SER A 764 -28.08 -44.58 -24.05
C SER A 764 -29.29 -44.29 -23.16
N HIS A 765 -29.41 -44.94 -21.99
CA HIS A 765 -30.52 -44.67 -21.05
C HIS A 765 -30.38 -43.31 -20.38
N LEU A 766 -29.17 -42.94 -19.95
CA LEU A 766 -28.90 -41.64 -19.37
C LEU A 766 -29.13 -40.51 -20.39
N ALA A 767 -28.76 -40.73 -21.66
CA ALA A 767 -28.94 -39.73 -22.71
C ALA A 767 -30.41 -39.55 -23.08
N ASP A 768 -31.23 -40.62 -23.05
CA ASP A 768 -32.69 -40.50 -23.20
C ASP A 768 -33.31 -39.71 -22.04
N LEU A 769 -32.91 -39.99 -20.79
CA LEU A 769 -33.37 -39.20 -19.63
C LEU A 769 -33.01 -37.72 -19.79
N LEU A 770 -31.77 -37.41 -20.17
CA LEU A 770 -31.30 -36.05 -20.39
C LEU A 770 -32.07 -35.35 -21.52
N LEU A 771 -32.30 -36.04 -22.62
CA LEU A 771 -33.07 -35.52 -23.76
C LEU A 771 -34.54 -35.28 -23.39
N GLN A 772 -35.17 -36.16 -22.62
CA GLN A 772 -36.54 -35.99 -22.13
C GLN A 772 -36.65 -34.82 -21.16
N TRP A 773 -35.66 -34.65 -20.28
CA TRP A 773 -35.58 -33.49 -19.40
C TRP A 773 -35.48 -32.20 -20.22
N ALA A 774 -34.56 -32.14 -21.20
CA ALA A 774 -34.36 -30.97 -22.04
C ALA A 774 -35.64 -30.58 -22.81
N LYS A 775 -36.37 -31.57 -23.35
CA LYS A 775 -37.68 -31.36 -23.98
C LYS A 775 -38.72 -30.73 -23.03
N ARG A 776 -38.70 -31.08 -21.74
CA ARG A 776 -39.63 -30.52 -20.74
C ARG A 776 -39.29 -29.07 -20.34
N GLN A 777 -38.03 -28.66 -20.53
CA GLN A 777 -37.59 -27.28 -20.25
C GLN A 777 -37.94 -26.30 -21.37
N ALA A 778 -38.61 -26.74 -22.44
CA ALA A 778 -38.99 -25.91 -23.59
C ALA A 778 -37.79 -25.16 -24.23
N LEU A 779 -36.62 -25.81 -24.26
CA LEU A 779 -35.43 -25.28 -24.93
C LEU A 779 -35.66 -25.11 -26.44
N SER A 780 -35.02 -24.12 -27.05
CA SER A 780 -35.02 -23.93 -28.51
C SER A 780 -34.32 -25.10 -29.23
N GLU A 781 -34.56 -25.27 -30.54
CA GLU A 781 -33.89 -26.32 -31.31
C GLU A 781 -32.36 -26.22 -31.25
N GLN A 782 -31.81 -25.01 -31.19
CA GLN A 782 -30.37 -24.79 -31.08
C GLN A 782 -29.83 -25.18 -29.69
N GLU A 783 -30.56 -24.89 -28.62
CA GLU A 783 -30.21 -25.28 -27.25
C GLU A 783 -30.40 -26.80 -27.02
N MET A 784 -31.30 -27.44 -27.76
CA MET A 784 -31.54 -28.88 -27.74
C MET A 784 -30.45 -29.69 -28.46
N LEU A 785 -29.75 -29.08 -29.41
CA LEU A 785 -28.81 -29.76 -30.30
C LEU A 785 -27.72 -30.56 -29.55
N PRO A 786 -27.01 -30.04 -28.53
CA PRO A 786 -26.02 -30.82 -27.79
C PRO A 786 -26.59 -32.10 -27.15
N TYR A 787 -27.81 -32.03 -26.63
CA TYR A 787 -28.49 -33.17 -26.00
C TYR A 787 -28.97 -34.21 -27.01
N GLN A 788 -29.37 -33.77 -28.21
CA GLN A 788 -29.72 -34.67 -29.30
C GLN A 788 -28.47 -35.37 -29.87
N LEU A 789 -27.36 -34.64 -30.02
CA LEU A 789 -26.09 -35.20 -30.49
C LEU A 789 -25.52 -36.23 -29.52
N ILE A 790 -25.48 -35.94 -28.21
CA ILE A 790 -24.99 -36.92 -27.22
C ILE A 790 -25.91 -38.16 -27.14
N SER A 791 -27.22 -38.00 -27.34
CA SER A 791 -28.18 -39.11 -27.41
C SER A 791 -27.95 -39.98 -28.63
N ALA A 792 -27.80 -39.37 -29.81
CA ALA A 792 -27.46 -40.09 -31.04
C ALA A 792 -26.12 -40.84 -30.92
N LYS A 793 -25.07 -40.18 -30.40
CA LYS A 793 -23.76 -40.83 -30.13
C LYS A 793 -23.91 -42.04 -29.20
N SER A 794 -24.65 -41.88 -28.11
CA SER A 794 -24.85 -42.96 -27.12
C SER A 794 -25.63 -44.15 -27.71
N LEU A 795 -26.63 -43.88 -28.57
CA LEU A 795 -27.36 -44.93 -29.31
C LEU A 795 -26.45 -45.66 -30.32
N ARG A 796 -25.63 -44.91 -31.07
CA ARG A 796 -24.66 -45.48 -32.01
C ARG A 796 -23.69 -46.42 -31.29
N LEU A 797 -23.08 -45.96 -30.19
CA LEU A 797 -22.17 -46.76 -29.38
C LEU A 797 -22.83 -48.02 -28.79
N ALA A 798 -24.15 -47.97 -28.53
CA ALA A 798 -24.93 -49.12 -28.08
C ALA A 798 -25.30 -50.12 -29.20
N GLY A 799 -24.81 -49.91 -30.43
CA GLY A 799 -25.13 -50.71 -31.61
C GLY A 799 -26.51 -50.42 -32.20
N ARG A 800 -27.15 -49.30 -31.82
CA ARG A 800 -28.49 -48.89 -32.27
C ARG A 800 -28.40 -47.77 -33.31
N GLY A 801 -27.55 -47.94 -34.32
CA GLY A 801 -27.27 -46.93 -35.35
C GLY A 801 -28.52 -46.42 -36.09
N ALA A 802 -29.49 -47.31 -36.37
CA ALA A 802 -30.76 -46.92 -37.01
C ALA A 802 -31.62 -46.00 -36.12
N ASP A 803 -31.56 -46.15 -34.79
CA ASP A 803 -32.25 -45.24 -33.87
C ASP A 803 -31.52 -43.89 -33.78
N ALA A 804 -30.18 -43.90 -33.82
CA ALA A 804 -29.37 -42.68 -33.86
C ALA A 804 -29.65 -41.86 -35.12
N LEU A 805 -29.75 -42.49 -36.30
CA LEU A 805 -30.11 -41.80 -37.55
C LEU A 805 -31.48 -41.13 -37.50
N ARG A 806 -32.48 -41.78 -36.88
CA ARG A 806 -33.80 -41.15 -36.70
C ARG A 806 -33.75 -39.85 -35.89
N ILE A 807 -32.73 -39.65 -35.05
CA ILE A 807 -32.50 -38.39 -34.34
C ILE A 807 -31.73 -37.41 -35.24
N LEU A 808 -30.71 -37.87 -35.96
CA LEU A 808 -29.79 -37.03 -36.73
C LEU A 808 -30.39 -36.51 -38.05
N ASP A 809 -31.19 -37.31 -38.76
CA ASP A 809 -31.69 -36.97 -40.10
C ASP A 809 -32.52 -35.67 -40.14
N PRO A 810 -33.49 -35.43 -39.24
CA PRO A 810 -34.21 -34.15 -39.23
C PRO A 810 -33.29 -32.98 -38.92
N LEU A 811 -32.30 -33.18 -38.05
CA LEU A 811 -31.36 -32.14 -37.64
C LEU A 811 -30.44 -31.72 -38.77
N LEU A 812 -30.06 -32.64 -39.68
CA LEU A 812 -29.24 -32.31 -40.85
C LEU A 812 -29.95 -31.34 -41.80
N GLY A 813 -31.29 -31.34 -41.81
CA GLY A 813 -32.10 -30.33 -42.51
C GLY A 813 -32.10 -28.98 -41.80
N THR A 814 -32.22 -28.98 -40.47
CA THR A 814 -32.29 -27.75 -39.65
C THR A 814 -30.94 -27.06 -39.49
N PHE A 815 -29.87 -27.82 -39.24
CA PHE A 815 -28.51 -27.34 -38.97
C PHE A 815 -27.52 -27.88 -40.00
N PRO A 816 -27.71 -27.57 -41.29
CA PRO A 816 -26.93 -28.21 -42.33
C PRO A 816 -25.43 -27.97 -42.11
N ASN A 817 -25.01 -26.76 -41.74
CA ASN A 817 -23.60 -26.39 -41.64
C ASN A 817 -22.91 -26.79 -40.32
N ASP A 818 -23.59 -27.49 -39.41
CA ASP A 818 -22.98 -27.90 -38.15
C ASP A 818 -22.02 -29.10 -38.36
N ALA A 819 -20.73 -28.88 -38.07
CA ALA A 819 -19.69 -29.87 -38.30
C ALA A 819 -19.76 -31.06 -37.33
N GLN A 820 -20.21 -30.84 -36.09
CA GLN A 820 -20.36 -31.92 -35.09
C GLN A 820 -21.55 -32.82 -35.45
N LEU A 821 -22.65 -32.23 -35.91
CA LEU A 821 -23.79 -32.99 -36.43
C LEU A 821 -23.42 -33.81 -37.66
N ALA A 822 -22.72 -33.21 -38.62
CA ALA A 822 -22.20 -33.94 -39.77
C ALA A 822 -21.27 -35.09 -39.34
N HIS A 823 -20.47 -34.87 -38.30
CA HIS A 823 -19.55 -35.88 -37.77
C HIS A 823 -20.29 -37.07 -37.17
N GLU A 824 -21.25 -36.82 -36.28
CA GLU A 824 -22.03 -37.90 -35.66
C GLU A 824 -22.89 -38.66 -36.67
N ALA A 825 -23.45 -37.98 -37.69
CA ALA A 825 -24.13 -38.62 -38.81
C ALA A 825 -23.18 -39.50 -39.64
N GLY A 826 -21.99 -38.98 -39.95
CA GLY A 826 -20.93 -39.71 -40.66
C GLY A 826 -20.50 -40.97 -39.92
N GLU A 827 -20.21 -40.88 -38.62
CA GLU A 827 -19.86 -42.04 -37.77
C GLU A 827 -21.01 -43.05 -37.71
N THR A 828 -22.26 -42.58 -37.55
CA THR A 828 -23.42 -43.48 -37.46
C THR A 828 -23.62 -44.29 -38.74
N LEU A 829 -23.53 -43.63 -39.90
CA LEU A 829 -23.64 -44.29 -41.20
C LEU A 829 -22.47 -45.25 -41.47
N PHE A 830 -21.27 -44.88 -41.03
CA PHE A 830 -20.07 -45.72 -41.16
C PHE A 830 -20.25 -47.05 -40.41
N ASP A 831 -20.76 -47.00 -39.17
CA ASP A 831 -20.96 -48.17 -38.30
C ASP A 831 -22.05 -49.14 -38.81
N LEU A 832 -22.97 -48.71 -39.69
CA LEU A 832 -24.00 -49.58 -40.28
C LEU A 832 -23.46 -50.50 -41.40
N HIS A 833 -22.28 -50.19 -41.95
CA HIS A 833 -21.53 -51.02 -42.93
C HIS A 833 -22.27 -51.40 -44.24
N GLU A 834 -23.41 -50.78 -44.55
CA GLU A 834 -24.08 -50.96 -45.85
C GLU A 834 -23.45 -50.03 -46.90
N VAL A 835 -23.37 -50.49 -48.16
CA VAL A 835 -22.68 -49.75 -49.24
C VAL A 835 -23.27 -48.35 -49.45
N GLU A 836 -24.60 -48.23 -49.39
CA GLU A 836 -25.32 -46.94 -49.51
C GLU A 836 -25.00 -46.00 -48.33
N HIS A 837 -24.94 -46.55 -47.11
CA HIS A 837 -24.57 -45.79 -45.92
C HIS A 837 -23.10 -45.35 -45.92
N LEU A 838 -22.18 -46.19 -46.41
CA LEU A 838 -20.76 -45.81 -46.55
C LEU A 838 -20.58 -44.63 -47.51
N ALA A 839 -21.32 -44.61 -48.63
CA ALA A 839 -21.29 -43.50 -49.57
C ALA A 839 -21.81 -42.19 -48.93
N ALA A 840 -22.93 -42.27 -48.19
CA ALA A 840 -23.50 -41.12 -47.47
C ALA A 840 -22.57 -40.63 -46.35
N SER A 841 -21.97 -41.55 -45.58
CA SER A 841 -20.96 -41.24 -44.56
C SER A 841 -19.78 -40.45 -45.15
N GLY A 842 -19.29 -40.88 -46.33
CA GLY A 842 -18.22 -40.19 -47.04
C GLY A 842 -18.56 -38.76 -47.43
N GLN A 843 -19.84 -38.46 -47.76
CA GLN A 843 -20.29 -37.10 -48.06
C GLN A 843 -20.25 -36.19 -46.81
N HIS A 844 -20.66 -36.70 -45.65
CA HIS A 844 -20.59 -35.95 -44.39
C HIS A 844 -19.15 -35.64 -43.97
N PHE A 845 -18.24 -36.62 -44.03
CA PHE A 845 -16.84 -36.36 -43.71
C PHE A 845 -16.16 -35.42 -44.72
N LYS A 846 -16.50 -35.52 -46.02
CA LYS A 846 -16.03 -34.57 -47.02
C LYS A 846 -16.49 -33.14 -46.72
N ARG A 847 -17.72 -32.98 -46.23
CA ARG A 847 -18.24 -31.67 -45.82
C ARG A 847 -17.41 -31.06 -44.69
N ILE A 848 -17.07 -31.84 -43.67
CA ILE A 848 -16.21 -31.41 -42.55
C ILE A 848 -14.82 -31.03 -43.06
N ILE A 849 -14.23 -31.84 -43.93
CA ILE A 849 -12.91 -31.57 -44.52
C ILE A 849 -12.92 -30.22 -45.24
N MET A 850 -14.00 -29.90 -45.95
CA MET A 850 -14.16 -28.65 -46.70
C MET A 850 -14.53 -27.45 -45.83
N SER A 851 -15.00 -27.64 -44.60
CA SER A 851 -15.42 -26.53 -43.72
C SER A 851 -14.27 -25.89 -42.94
N PHE A 852 -13.06 -26.47 -42.96
CA PHE A 852 -11.87 -25.91 -42.33
C PHE A 852 -10.76 -25.74 -43.38
N ASP A 853 -10.46 -24.49 -43.74
CA ASP A 853 -9.50 -24.16 -44.81
C ASP A 853 -8.12 -23.75 -44.29
N GLN A 854 -7.99 -23.33 -43.02
CA GLN A 854 -6.73 -22.89 -42.41
C GLN A 854 -6.44 -23.54 -41.04
N PRO A 855 -5.15 -23.73 -40.67
CA PRO A 855 -4.76 -24.21 -39.35
C PRO A 855 -4.99 -23.16 -38.24
N PRO A 856 -5.09 -23.58 -36.95
CA PRO A 856 -4.97 -24.95 -36.45
C PRO A 856 -6.21 -25.80 -36.71
N TYR A 857 -6.02 -27.01 -37.26
CA TYR A 857 -7.12 -27.92 -37.57
C TYR A 857 -7.60 -28.68 -36.32
N PRO A 858 -8.91 -28.71 -36.03
CA PRO A 858 -9.43 -29.41 -34.86
C PRO A 858 -9.39 -30.93 -35.02
N HIS A 859 -9.46 -31.68 -33.92
CA HIS A 859 -9.49 -33.16 -33.93
C HIS A 859 -10.59 -33.75 -34.82
N LEU A 860 -11.75 -33.08 -34.89
CA LEU A 860 -12.88 -33.49 -35.72
C LEU A 860 -12.52 -33.51 -37.23
N TRP A 861 -11.66 -32.59 -37.67
CA TRP A 861 -11.16 -32.55 -39.05
C TRP A 861 -10.18 -33.67 -39.35
N TRP A 862 -9.26 -33.96 -38.42
CA TRP A 862 -8.33 -35.10 -38.53
C TRP A 862 -9.06 -36.44 -38.55
N ASN A 863 -10.08 -36.60 -37.70
CA ASN A 863 -10.93 -37.77 -37.70
C ASN A 863 -11.70 -37.91 -39.03
N ALA A 864 -12.25 -36.82 -39.58
CA ALA A 864 -12.95 -36.85 -40.86
C ALA A 864 -12.07 -37.34 -42.02
N TRP A 865 -10.80 -36.90 -42.09
CA TRP A 865 -9.85 -37.43 -43.06
C TRP A 865 -9.58 -38.93 -42.88
N MET A 866 -9.37 -39.36 -41.64
CA MET A 866 -9.08 -40.76 -41.33
C MET A 866 -10.26 -41.65 -41.76
N ARG A 867 -11.48 -41.25 -41.40
CA ARG A 867 -12.70 -41.96 -41.77
C ARG A 867 -12.95 -41.96 -43.28
N TRP A 868 -12.71 -40.84 -43.95
CA TRP A 868 -12.83 -40.78 -45.41
C TRP A 868 -11.90 -41.79 -46.10
N PHE A 869 -10.66 -41.96 -45.61
CA PHE A 869 -9.75 -42.99 -46.13
C PHE A 869 -10.21 -44.42 -45.81
N GLN A 870 -10.74 -44.67 -44.60
CA GLN A 870 -11.31 -45.97 -44.25
C GLN A 870 -12.53 -46.33 -45.10
N ILE A 871 -13.36 -45.35 -45.46
CA ILE A 871 -14.49 -45.52 -46.38
C ILE A 871 -14.01 -45.84 -47.80
N CYS A 872 -12.98 -45.14 -48.29
CA CYS A 872 -12.35 -45.44 -49.58
C CYS A 872 -11.82 -46.89 -49.62
N GLU A 873 -11.15 -47.33 -48.54
CA GLU A 873 -10.72 -48.73 -48.35
C GLU A 873 -11.91 -49.70 -48.37
N ALA A 874 -12.95 -49.44 -47.58
CA ALA A 874 -14.11 -50.32 -47.47
C ALA A 874 -14.91 -50.45 -48.77
N MET A 875 -15.02 -49.36 -49.55
CA MET A 875 -15.72 -49.34 -50.84
C MET A 875 -14.84 -49.80 -52.01
N GLY A 876 -13.51 -49.93 -51.81
CA GLY A 876 -12.56 -50.20 -52.89
C GLY A 876 -12.46 -49.06 -53.92
N GLN A 877 -12.83 -47.83 -53.55
CA GLN A 877 -12.85 -46.66 -54.43
C GLN A 877 -11.83 -45.62 -53.96
N TYR A 878 -11.15 -44.94 -54.90
CA TYR A 878 -10.17 -43.88 -54.61
C TYR A 878 -8.99 -44.30 -53.71
N THR A 879 -8.75 -45.60 -53.53
CA THR A 879 -7.68 -46.11 -52.66
C THR A 879 -6.29 -45.72 -53.15
N GLN A 880 -6.12 -45.60 -54.47
CA GLN A 880 -4.88 -45.13 -55.11
C GLN A 880 -4.50 -43.68 -54.74
N ASP A 881 -5.46 -42.86 -54.30
CA ASP A 881 -5.22 -41.45 -53.95
C ASP A 881 -4.79 -41.27 -52.48
N ILE A 882 -4.97 -42.30 -51.64
CA ILE A 882 -4.72 -42.23 -50.19
C ILE A 882 -3.26 -41.82 -49.88
N PRO A 883 -2.21 -42.46 -50.46
CA PRO A 883 -0.83 -42.11 -50.13
C PRO A 883 -0.47 -40.65 -50.47
N LEU A 884 -0.97 -40.15 -51.60
CA LEU A 884 -0.75 -38.77 -52.04
C LEU A 884 -1.41 -37.77 -51.07
N ARG A 885 -2.64 -38.04 -50.64
CA ARG A 885 -3.38 -37.16 -49.71
C ARG A 885 -2.76 -37.14 -48.32
N VAL A 886 -2.35 -38.29 -47.78
CA VAL A 886 -1.62 -38.35 -46.49
C VAL A 886 -0.30 -37.58 -46.57
N ARG A 887 0.45 -37.68 -47.67
CA ARG A 887 1.67 -36.88 -47.88
C ARG A 887 1.38 -35.37 -47.86
N LYS A 888 0.26 -34.92 -48.45
CA LYS A 888 -0.14 -33.51 -48.38
C LYS A 888 -0.50 -33.08 -46.96
N LEU A 889 -1.24 -33.90 -46.22
CA LEU A 889 -1.59 -33.62 -44.82
C LEU A 889 -0.35 -33.46 -43.92
N ARG A 890 0.71 -34.23 -44.18
CA ARG A 890 2.00 -34.10 -43.46
C ARG A 890 2.70 -32.75 -43.64
N LEU A 891 2.44 -32.06 -44.75
CA LEU A 891 2.99 -30.72 -44.97
C LEU A 891 2.32 -29.70 -44.03
N SER A 892 1.07 -29.95 -43.64
CA SER A 892 0.34 -29.11 -42.68
C SER A 892 0.69 -29.44 -41.23
N ASP A 893 0.84 -30.73 -40.90
CA ASP A 893 1.27 -31.22 -39.59
C ASP A 893 2.04 -32.52 -39.75
N GLN A 894 3.33 -32.51 -39.38
CA GLN A 894 4.19 -33.70 -39.46
C GLN A 894 3.64 -34.88 -38.66
N ASN A 895 2.93 -34.60 -37.57
CA ASN A 895 2.34 -35.61 -36.70
C ASN A 895 0.92 -36.02 -37.12
N LEU A 896 0.37 -35.50 -38.23
CA LEU A 896 -0.96 -35.86 -38.75
C LEU A 896 -2.08 -35.74 -37.70
N GLY A 897 -2.04 -34.72 -36.84
CA GLY A 897 -2.99 -34.54 -35.73
C GLY A 897 -2.73 -35.42 -34.51
N GLY A 898 -1.61 -36.15 -34.47
CA GLY A 898 -1.24 -37.08 -33.40
C GLY A 898 -1.90 -38.45 -33.49
N ASP A 899 -1.54 -39.35 -32.57
CA ASP A 899 -2.24 -40.63 -32.43
C ASP A 899 -3.65 -40.42 -31.85
N PRO A 900 -4.66 -41.17 -32.32
CA PRO A 900 -4.56 -42.38 -33.17
C PRO A 900 -4.51 -42.11 -34.69
N TYR A 901 -4.70 -40.87 -35.15
CA TYR A 901 -4.85 -40.54 -36.57
C TYR A 901 -3.57 -40.81 -37.36
N HIS A 902 -2.41 -40.45 -36.81
CA HIS A 902 -1.11 -40.67 -37.42
C HIS A 902 -0.89 -42.15 -37.79
N SER A 903 -1.01 -43.04 -36.81
CA SER A 903 -0.78 -44.48 -37.01
C SER A 903 -1.71 -45.09 -38.06
N GLU A 904 -3.00 -44.73 -38.02
CA GLU A 904 -4.00 -45.31 -38.93
C GLU A 904 -3.89 -44.77 -40.37
N MET A 905 -3.71 -43.45 -40.53
CA MET A 905 -3.48 -42.86 -41.85
C MET A 905 -2.18 -43.39 -42.47
N GLN A 906 -1.13 -43.60 -41.65
CA GLN A 906 0.12 -44.18 -42.13
C GLN A 906 -0.04 -45.64 -42.54
N ARG A 907 -0.81 -46.44 -41.78
CA ARG A 907 -1.15 -47.82 -42.14
C ARG A 907 -1.83 -47.87 -43.51
N LEU A 908 -2.83 -47.02 -43.72
CA LEU A 908 -3.58 -46.94 -44.99
C LEU A 908 -2.69 -46.47 -46.14
N ALA A 909 -1.87 -45.43 -45.95
CA ALA A 909 -0.94 -44.94 -46.96
C ALA A 909 0.11 -45.99 -47.34
N ASN A 910 0.63 -46.76 -46.39
CA ASN A 910 1.58 -47.84 -46.65
C ASN A 910 0.94 -48.99 -47.44
N LYS A 911 -0.31 -49.35 -47.10
CA LYS A 911 -1.04 -50.45 -47.73
C LYS A 911 -1.30 -50.21 -49.23
N TYR A 912 -1.57 -48.97 -49.64
CA TYR A 912 -1.90 -48.61 -51.03
C TYR A 912 -0.78 -47.85 -51.76
N GLY A 913 0.39 -47.69 -51.12
CA GLY A 913 1.57 -47.05 -51.69
C GLY A 913 2.59 -48.03 -52.31
N GLN A 914 2.35 -49.34 -52.16
CA GLN A 914 3.04 -50.43 -52.87
C GLN A 914 2.26 -50.78 -54.13
#